data_AF-A0A3M2ARS9-F1
#
_entry.id   AF-A0A3M2ARS9-F1
#
_cell.length_a   1.000
_cell.length_b   1.000
_cell.length_c   1.000
_cell.angle_alpha   90.00
_cell.angle_beta   90.00
_cell.angle_gamma   90.00
#
_symmetry.space_group_name_H-M   'P 1'
#
loop_
_entity.id
_entity.type
_entity.pdbx_description
1 polymer ?
#
loop_
_entity_poly.entity_id
_entity_poly.type
_entity_poly.pdbx_seq_one_letter_code
_entity_poly.pdbx_strand_id
1 'polypeptide(L)'
;MRILVARLPLLAVPVVLAALVAASCGGGGALTDQQARTAGEFLAMDINIREGEVWELNRPIRIEFNHPIDPQSISYSSVTITGISPGVTGRPVTGSFEIEAGSDDRVLVFRPSCPTNDANDNGAFLPGGHTYRIELPTRGSFGSTVLRDTAGHQLKQGLSRTFRTPTPPVEPLFLDVSPLPAAITGIDWPERLNMFTDPEPVIAVHFDQPIDGRSSNLNTSRLYVQYSDELASAGGTPTFPDTNRVPGTVVLAQNCTKEGATVYFQISGLLPPDRSLRLVLTNGFLDIAGQSQIETWYSPVHVTPTLETVYGAAALGFTEADPTLDEFSDFFADSSMIDPDADLTLPPAEWSPGGVSAGFDFPGRYVAEDEDFFWNESFGEVRTDGQTILTDSNNRSFTVQNGVLYVNDFEIAAGATLRGRGSNPLIIYATGDVRIYGTIDVSGNDSHWPTSLNSPQFPEGPVLGECGGGLGGIASREGLKETLRGDPGDGPFGFVGAGGGGGEGGFQQSQNVGSSSAETANLITGGGGGGTFAKTPNLAINIQWPRSEHRPNGADNIGPDHDPGRSPYWPDGVRRDTVDLNDFPVYGGEDGMRGSSAGAPKKGDPFDPRNPPSMPHGVYGMEDEMIDQLDPQDPNAGATTFDPYWDTPTIPFDYGHPTDGPDPGKAGGSVFSNDGTTANDFFGSRYDPKTGTVIKGELLAPWAGSGGGASGDSQVIPRPVVNGQMGPLIDAFPARPFPPSGGYYRKGAPGGGGGGQLQILAIGKIVLGNDAKIDADGGIGHGGESTLYSYGQVSGSGGGSGGHIILHTASKLDLLGVYLGSGSQFSDLTPRDLVRAVGGRRGWAASWCSRIRGTSNTYDGNGDLMIGRGGAGGNGVIQFHIPDPANDIIWPISSRTIIRNYIHDGDYNNNPLNADKLEEALDLIATPKPYALIPFFSSQSQVQSKWIDTGLAGLRDPANGTGPYPDWASAMAAFAGINTSNGKVSKQGAYVKPLANIVSFPVADAAYSTESVVISGAAGIFAGQEWFLRVPGLLVGYDLLPDETAAAKSYEVTGAEYDPVSDELTLTTSSQDGSLLFAVNPPNNSALRPKFFRISTTGTKDYLPASTAVTFEFQGADDPDDPGSYTLWVTDLSLLKGKRAVRYRVSFDIDALDQGVSQANPRPQLEYVKIPFEW
;
A
#
# COMPACT_ATOMS: atom_id res chain seq x y z
N MET A 1 -6.89 25.75 -1.74
CA MET A 1 -7.94 26.72 -1.41
C MET A 1 -8.92 26.78 -2.59
N ARG A 2 -9.97 25.95 -2.55
CA ARG A 2 -11.08 25.97 -3.52
C ARG A 2 -12.30 26.45 -2.74
N ILE A 3 -12.75 27.65 -3.07
CA ILE A 3 -14.00 28.24 -2.56
C ILE A 3 -15.13 27.62 -3.38
N LEU A 4 -16.10 27.01 -2.71
CA LEU A 4 -17.38 26.59 -3.28
C LEU A 4 -18.10 27.84 -3.78
N VAL A 5 -18.33 27.93 -5.08
CA VAL A 5 -19.23 28.92 -5.68
C VAL A 5 -20.59 28.25 -5.83
N ALA A 6 -21.48 28.46 -4.85
CA ALA A 6 -22.89 28.15 -5.01
C ALA A 6 -23.50 29.18 -5.97
N ARG A 7 -24.01 28.71 -7.12
CA ARG A 7 -24.84 29.51 -8.03
C ARG A 7 -26.28 29.42 -7.53
N LEU A 8 -26.81 30.52 -6.98
CA LEU A 8 -28.25 30.75 -6.87
C LEU A 8 -28.77 31.50 -8.12
N PRO A 9 -29.96 31.17 -8.66
CA PRO A 9 -30.49 31.78 -9.86
C PRO A 9 -31.07 33.17 -9.55
N LEU A 10 -30.69 34.16 -10.36
CA LEU A 10 -31.28 35.51 -10.35
C LEU A 10 -32.72 35.45 -10.87
N LEU A 11 -33.70 35.73 -10.00
CA LEU A 11 -35.02 36.20 -10.40
C LEU A 11 -35.12 37.69 -10.05
N ALA A 12 -35.15 38.50 -11.11
CA ALA A 12 -35.34 39.94 -11.04
C ALA A 12 -36.82 40.27 -10.79
N VAL A 13 -37.09 41.31 -9.98
CA VAL A 13 -37.99 42.46 -10.23
C VAL A 13 -38.14 43.30 -8.93
N PRO A 14 -38.36 44.64 -9.03
CA PRO A 14 -37.63 45.64 -8.25
C PRO A 14 -38.50 46.41 -7.23
N VAL A 15 -37.91 46.94 -6.17
CA VAL A 15 -38.47 48.09 -5.42
C VAL A 15 -37.37 49.06 -5.00
N VAL A 16 -37.34 50.17 -5.75
CA VAL A 16 -37.17 51.57 -5.36
C VAL A 16 -36.70 51.84 -3.91
N LEU A 17 -35.49 52.39 -3.79
CA LEU A 17 -35.23 53.46 -2.83
C LEU A 17 -34.26 54.47 -3.45
N ALA A 18 -34.81 55.60 -3.91
CA ALA A 18 -34.04 56.75 -4.36
C ALA A 18 -34.12 57.86 -3.31
N ALA A 19 -32.92 58.31 -2.91
CA ALA A 19 -32.57 59.70 -2.56
C ALA A 19 -33.13 60.26 -1.22
N LEU A 20 -32.42 61.03 -0.39
CA LEU A 20 -31.18 61.80 -0.48
C LEU A 20 -30.56 61.88 0.93
N VAL A 21 -29.23 61.80 1.07
CA VAL A 21 -28.40 62.90 1.59
C VAL A 21 -27.03 62.82 0.90
N ALA A 22 -26.68 63.92 0.23
CA ALA A 22 -25.45 64.14 -0.51
C ALA A 22 -24.29 64.55 0.41
N ALA A 23 -23.06 64.46 -0.14
CA ALA A 23 -21.74 64.82 0.39
C ALA A 23 -21.14 63.77 1.34
N SER A 24 -20.15 62.96 0.95
CA SER A 24 -18.90 63.35 0.28
C SER A 24 -18.43 62.27 -0.70
N CYS A 25 -18.61 62.53 -2.00
CA CYS A 25 -17.57 62.14 -2.96
C CYS A 25 -16.40 63.09 -2.71
N GLY A 26 -15.55 62.74 -1.74
CA GLY A 26 -14.21 63.28 -1.69
C GLY A 26 -13.45 62.68 -2.85
N GLY A 27 -13.45 63.37 -3.99
CA GLY A 27 -12.51 63.07 -5.06
C GLY A 27 -11.10 63.08 -4.47
N GLY A 28 -10.49 61.91 -4.37
CA GLY A 28 -9.03 61.80 -4.41
C GLY A 28 -8.62 62.29 -5.79
N GLY A 29 -8.47 63.61 -5.93
CA GLY A 29 -7.94 64.19 -7.15
C GLY A 29 -6.64 63.48 -7.48
N ALA A 30 -6.55 62.94 -8.69
CA ALA A 30 -5.26 62.58 -9.25
C ALA A 30 -4.36 63.80 -9.04
N LEU A 31 -3.32 63.63 -8.22
CA LEU A 31 -2.36 64.69 -7.95
C LEU A 31 -1.85 65.17 -9.31
N THR A 32 -1.92 66.47 -9.57
CA THR A 32 -1.22 67.04 -10.73
C THR A 32 0.26 66.65 -10.65
N ASP A 33 0.97 66.53 -11.77
CA ASP A 33 2.41 66.17 -11.81
C ASP A 33 3.30 67.04 -10.88
N GLN A 34 2.81 68.18 -10.39
CA GLN A 34 3.44 69.00 -9.36
C GLN A 34 3.09 68.59 -7.92
N GLN A 35 1.89 68.10 -7.64
CA GLN A 35 1.48 67.62 -6.31
C GLN A 35 2.01 66.21 -6.01
N ALA A 36 2.17 65.35 -7.02
CA ALA A 36 2.84 64.04 -6.92
C ALA A 36 4.36 64.16 -6.68
N ARG A 37 4.96 65.32 -6.97
CA ARG A 37 6.37 65.63 -6.65
C ARG A 37 6.58 66.12 -5.22
N THR A 38 5.50 66.41 -4.48
CA THR A 38 5.54 66.85 -3.08
C THR A 38 5.07 65.78 -2.08
N ALA A 39 4.35 64.75 -2.51
CA ALA A 39 4.16 63.54 -1.72
C ALA A 39 5.47 62.75 -1.75
N GLY A 40 5.96 62.33 -0.59
CA GLY A 40 7.26 61.65 -0.48
C GLY A 40 7.31 60.34 -1.25
N GLU A 41 8.47 59.71 -1.25
CA GLU A 41 8.66 58.39 -1.86
C GLU A 41 7.92 57.32 -1.04
N PHE A 42 7.41 56.25 -1.65
CA PHE A 42 6.78 55.14 -0.90
C PHE A 42 7.87 54.26 -0.27
N LEU A 43 7.89 54.20 1.06
CA LEU A 43 8.94 53.57 1.87
C LEU A 43 8.31 52.63 2.91
N ALA A 44 8.94 51.48 3.13
CA ALA A 44 8.71 50.68 4.33
C ALA A 44 9.44 51.36 5.49
N MET A 45 8.69 51.80 6.50
CA MET A 45 9.19 52.56 7.63
C MET A 45 9.72 51.65 8.73
N ASP A 46 8.97 50.60 9.06
CA ASP A 46 9.33 49.69 10.13
C ASP A 46 8.76 48.28 9.90
N ILE A 47 9.34 47.31 10.60
CA ILE A 47 8.83 45.95 10.75
C ILE A 47 9.04 45.49 12.18
N ASN A 48 8.08 44.77 12.73
CA ASN A 48 8.14 44.26 14.10
C ASN A 48 9.15 43.11 14.32
N ILE A 49 10.00 42.80 13.33
CA ILE A 49 11.07 41.78 13.38
C ILE A 49 12.42 42.47 13.52
N ARG A 50 13.19 42.09 14.55
CA ARG A 50 14.61 42.42 14.68
C ARG A 50 15.48 41.37 13.98
N GLU A 51 16.67 41.80 13.56
CA GLU A 51 17.63 40.91 12.88
C GLU A 51 18.05 39.76 13.81
N GLY A 52 17.83 38.53 13.37
CA GLY A 52 18.12 37.29 14.11
C GLY A 52 17.16 36.99 15.26
N GLU A 53 16.03 37.70 15.37
CA GLU A 53 15.04 37.48 16.44
C GLU A 53 14.46 36.06 16.40
N VAL A 54 14.09 35.54 17.58
CA VAL A 54 13.28 34.32 17.70
C VAL A 54 11.83 34.70 17.42
N TRP A 55 11.23 34.07 16.41
CA TRP A 55 9.88 34.38 15.95
C TRP A 55 8.95 33.19 16.13
N GLU A 56 8.01 33.31 17.06
CA GLU A 56 7.02 32.27 17.37
C GLU A 56 6.13 31.93 16.17
N LEU A 57 5.68 30.68 16.08
CA LEU A 57 5.08 30.12 14.87
C LEU A 57 3.75 30.77 14.47
N ASN A 58 3.00 31.31 15.43
CA ASN A 58 1.72 32.01 15.23
C ASN A 58 1.84 33.54 15.26
N ARG A 59 3.06 34.09 15.43
CA ARG A 59 3.24 35.54 15.65
C ARG A 59 3.09 36.33 14.34
N PRO A 60 2.18 37.32 14.28
CA PRO A 60 1.95 38.10 13.07
C PRO A 60 3.10 39.07 12.77
N ILE A 61 3.46 39.17 11.49
CA ILE A 61 4.48 40.10 11.00
C ILE A 61 3.77 41.39 10.58
N ARG A 62 4.11 42.51 11.22
CA ARG A 62 3.52 43.84 10.98
C ARG A 62 4.55 44.72 10.30
N ILE A 63 4.18 45.31 9.17
CA ILE A 63 5.03 46.19 8.36
C ILE A 63 4.33 47.54 8.23
N GLU A 64 5.00 48.60 8.67
CA GLU A 64 4.49 49.97 8.62
C GLU A 64 5.06 50.71 7.42
N PHE A 65 4.21 51.44 6.70
CA PHE A 65 4.58 52.25 5.55
C PHE A 65 4.25 53.72 5.79
N ASN A 66 4.93 54.60 5.06
CA ASN A 66 4.65 56.03 5.17
C ASN A 66 3.37 56.46 4.43
N HIS A 67 2.88 55.67 3.47
CA HIS A 67 1.66 55.94 2.68
C HIS A 67 0.65 54.77 2.78
N PRO A 68 -0.66 55.03 2.54
CA PRO A 68 -1.69 53.99 2.43
C PRO A 68 -1.39 53.00 1.30
N ILE A 69 -1.53 51.71 1.57
CA ILE A 69 -1.18 50.61 0.66
C ILE A 69 -2.34 50.32 -0.28
N ASP A 70 -2.06 50.07 -1.56
CA ASP A 70 -3.03 49.51 -2.50
C ASP A 70 -3.23 48.00 -2.25
N PRO A 71 -4.42 47.55 -1.79
CA PRO A 71 -4.67 46.15 -1.49
C PRO A 71 -4.44 45.22 -2.69
N GLN A 72 -4.62 45.71 -3.92
CA GLN A 72 -4.43 44.92 -5.14
C GLN A 72 -2.95 44.64 -5.44
N SER A 73 -2.02 45.33 -4.77
CA SER A 73 -0.58 45.13 -4.92
C SER A 73 0.01 44.09 -3.97
N ILE A 74 -0.78 43.55 -3.04
CA ILE A 74 -0.34 42.61 -1.99
C ILE A 74 -0.39 41.17 -2.51
N SER A 75 0.74 40.47 -2.45
CA SER A 75 0.87 39.05 -2.80
C SER A 75 2.16 38.46 -2.22
N TYR A 76 2.30 37.14 -2.24
CA TYR A 76 3.56 36.45 -1.91
C TYR A 76 4.74 36.79 -2.83
N SER A 77 4.48 37.47 -3.95
CA SER A 77 5.53 37.94 -4.87
C SER A 77 5.94 39.39 -4.59
N SER A 78 5.14 40.17 -3.87
CA SER A 78 5.44 41.55 -3.42
C SER A 78 5.84 41.64 -1.94
N VAL A 79 5.57 40.58 -1.16
CA VAL A 79 6.14 40.32 0.17
C VAL A 79 6.65 38.88 0.19
N THR A 80 7.96 38.69 0.02
CA THR A 80 8.57 37.37 -0.09
C THR A 80 9.09 36.89 1.25
N ILE A 81 8.69 35.70 1.69
CA ILE A 81 9.20 35.05 2.91
C ILE A 81 9.79 33.69 2.50
N THR A 82 11.08 33.47 2.77
CA THR A 82 11.81 32.28 2.30
C THR A 82 12.62 31.65 3.43
N GLY A 83 12.56 30.32 3.56
CA GLY A 83 13.47 29.56 4.41
C GLY A 83 14.88 29.52 3.80
N ILE A 84 15.90 29.82 4.60
CA ILE A 84 17.31 29.91 4.13
C ILE A 84 18.24 28.90 4.81
N SER A 85 17.84 28.25 5.91
CA SER A 85 18.61 27.16 6.52
C SER A 85 18.29 25.80 5.86
N PRO A 86 19.21 24.80 5.96
CA PRO A 86 18.92 23.41 5.59
C PRO A 86 17.63 22.91 6.29
N GLY A 87 16.79 22.18 5.57
CA GLY A 87 15.49 21.67 6.06
C GLY A 87 14.27 22.52 5.71
N VAL A 88 14.43 23.84 5.49
CA VAL A 88 13.32 24.76 5.13
C VAL A 88 13.52 25.44 3.76
N THR A 89 14.67 25.23 3.13
CA THR A 89 14.97 25.78 1.80
C THR A 89 14.05 25.15 0.75
N GLY A 90 13.40 25.98 -0.07
CA GLY A 90 12.46 25.53 -1.11
C GLY A 90 11.06 25.19 -0.62
N ARG A 91 10.79 25.24 0.70
CA ARG A 91 9.44 25.09 1.24
C ARG A 91 8.68 26.42 1.18
N PRO A 92 7.44 26.46 0.67
CA PRO A 92 6.64 27.68 0.65
C PRO A 92 6.17 28.04 2.06
N VAL A 93 6.22 29.33 2.40
CA VAL A 93 5.61 29.87 3.63
C VAL A 93 4.13 30.17 3.36
N THR A 94 3.24 29.68 4.21
CA THR A 94 1.77 29.80 4.07
C THR A 94 1.19 30.78 5.10
N GLY A 95 0.03 31.37 4.80
CA GLY A 95 -0.58 32.41 5.64
C GLY A 95 -1.55 33.30 4.88
N SER A 96 -1.95 34.40 5.51
CA SER A 96 -2.82 35.43 4.91
C SER A 96 -2.28 36.84 5.15
N PHE A 97 -2.63 37.76 4.25
CA PHE A 97 -2.32 39.17 4.37
C PHE A 97 -3.59 39.97 4.66
N GLU A 98 -3.50 40.93 5.57
CA GLU A 98 -4.58 41.86 5.87
C GLU A 98 -4.03 43.27 6.15
N ILE A 99 -4.85 44.29 5.92
CA ILE A 99 -4.53 45.67 6.31
C ILE A 99 -5.12 45.93 7.69
N GLU A 100 -4.32 46.48 8.60
CA GLU A 100 -4.75 46.72 9.98
C GLU A 100 -5.80 47.85 10.04
N ALA A 101 -6.98 47.53 10.55
CA ALA A 101 -8.06 48.50 10.70
C ALA A 101 -7.65 49.65 11.64
N GLY A 102 -7.93 50.90 11.24
CA GLY A 102 -7.57 52.10 12.01
C GLY A 102 -6.13 52.58 11.80
N SER A 103 -5.35 51.97 10.90
CA SER A 103 -3.99 52.38 10.55
C SER A 103 -3.91 53.39 9.38
N ASP A 104 -5.03 53.97 8.94
CA ASP A 104 -5.17 54.71 7.68
C ASP A 104 -4.64 53.92 6.45
N ASP A 105 -4.84 52.60 6.47
CA ASP A 105 -4.37 51.61 5.49
C ASP A 105 -2.84 51.55 5.31
N ARG A 106 -2.06 51.93 6.33
CA ARG A 106 -0.59 52.02 6.26
C ARG A 106 0.16 50.84 6.89
N VAL A 107 -0.56 49.93 7.55
CA VAL A 107 0.05 48.78 8.21
C VAL A 107 -0.43 47.49 7.56
N LEU A 108 0.52 46.74 6.98
CA LEU A 108 0.29 45.41 6.44
C LEU A 108 0.62 44.36 7.50
N VAL A 109 -0.28 43.40 7.69
CA VAL A 109 -0.10 42.29 8.61
C VAL A 109 -0.08 40.98 7.83
N PHE A 110 0.98 40.21 7.99
CA PHE A 110 1.05 38.82 7.56
C PHE A 110 0.77 37.91 8.76
N ARG A 111 -0.26 37.06 8.65
CA ARG A 111 -0.60 36.05 9.65
C ARG A 111 -0.15 34.67 9.17
N PRO A 112 0.82 34.04 9.86
CA PRO A 112 1.25 32.69 9.50
C PRO A 112 0.12 31.68 9.75
N SER A 113 -0.01 30.70 8.85
CA SER A 113 -0.83 29.51 9.11
C SER A 113 -0.25 28.71 10.26
N CYS A 114 -1.08 28.39 11.25
CA CYS A 114 -0.64 27.60 12.40
C CYS A 114 -0.56 26.11 12.09
N PRO A 115 0.39 25.39 12.71
CA PRO A 115 0.46 23.95 12.59
C PRO A 115 -0.75 23.27 13.25
N THR A 116 -1.07 22.07 12.76
CA THR A 116 -2.19 21.25 13.24
C THR A 116 -1.80 19.80 13.53
N ASN A 117 -0.57 19.38 13.20
CA ASN A 117 -0.08 18.03 13.46
C ASN A 117 0.84 17.96 14.69
N ASP A 118 1.09 16.73 15.17
CA ASP A 118 1.88 16.51 16.39
C ASP A 118 3.32 17.01 16.30
N ALA A 119 3.92 16.98 15.11
CA ALA A 119 5.27 17.48 14.84
C ALA A 119 5.35 19.01 14.73
N ASN A 120 4.22 19.70 14.64
CA ASN A 120 4.09 21.12 14.36
C ASN A 120 4.79 21.60 13.06
N ASP A 121 4.98 20.72 12.09
CA ASP A 121 5.79 20.97 10.88
C ASP A 121 4.96 21.22 9.61
N ASN A 122 3.62 21.22 9.73
CA ASN A 122 2.69 21.52 8.65
C ASN A 122 2.17 22.98 8.65
N GLY A 123 2.69 23.84 9.54
CA GLY A 123 2.40 25.28 9.59
C GLY A 123 3.27 26.11 8.62
N ALA A 124 3.12 27.44 8.69
CA ALA A 124 3.90 28.39 7.90
C ALA A 124 5.41 28.32 8.19
N PHE A 125 5.75 28.05 9.44
CA PHE A 125 7.09 28.04 9.97
C PHE A 125 7.33 26.72 10.71
N LEU A 126 8.47 26.08 10.47
CA LEU A 126 8.88 24.86 11.15
C LEU A 126 9.56 25.14 12.49
N PRO A 127 9.29 24.38 13.57
CA PRO A 127 10.02 24.46 14.83
C PRO A 127 11.46 23.96 14.68
N GLY A 128 12.35 24.32 15.63
CA GLY A 128 13.70 23.74 15.69
C GLY A 128 14.86 24.69 15.38
N GLY A 129 14.65 26.01 15.44
CA GLY A 129 15.73 26.99 15.21
C GLY A 129 16.00 27.29 13.73
N HIS A 130 15.07 26.95 12.83
CA HIS A 130 15.24 27.21 11.40
C HIS A 130 15.20 28.70 11.07
N THR A 131 16.00 29.12 10.09
CA THR A 131 16.16 30.53 9.73
C THR A 131 15.36 30.88 8.48
N TYR A 132 14.59 31.97 8.56
CA TYR A 132 13.76 32.53 7.49
C TYR A 132 14.18 33.97 7.20
N ARG A 133 13.93 34.41 5.97
CA ARG A 133 14.15 35.78 5.51
C ARG A 133 12.87 36.34 4.91
N ILE A 134 12.46 37.51 5.37
CA ILE A 134 11.41 38.31 4.73
C ILE A 134 12.07 39.44 3.94
N GLU A 135 11.65 39.60 2.69
CA GLU A 135 12.13 40.64 1.77
C GLU A 135 10.94 41.35 1.12
N LEU A 136 11.04 42.68 1.02
CA LEU A 136 10.13 43.51 0.24
C LEU A 136 10.86 43.97 -1.02
N PRO A 137 10.55 43.41 -2.20
CA PRO A 137 11.13 43.87 -3.45
C PRO A 137 10.86 45.37 -3.67
N THR A 138 11.78 46.04 -4.36
CA THR A 138 11.64 47.47 -4.69
C THR A 138 11.53 47.67 -6.19
N ARG A 139 11.22 48.88 -6.65
CA ARG A 139 11.27 49.24 -8.09
C ARG A 139 12.60 48.88 -8.78
N GLY A 140 13.70 48.74 -8.04
CA GLY A 140 15.00 48.31 -8.57
C GLY A 140 15.18 46.80 -8.74
N SER A 141 14.26 45.98 -8.21
CA SER A 141 14.30 44.52 -8.28
C SER A 141 13.81 44.06 -9.66
N PHE A 142 14.66 43.37 -10.42
CA PHE A 142 14.36 42.95 -11.81
C PHE A 142 13.39 41.75 -11.81
N GLY A 143 12.22 41.88 -12.44
CA GLY A 143 11.26 40.78 -12.66
C GLY A 143 10.27 40.47 -11.52
N SER A 144 10.27 41.23 -10.41
CA SER A 144 9.35 41.02 -9.27
C SER A 144 8.14 41.96 -9.30
N THR A 145 6.97 41.48 -8.89
CA THR A 145 5.83 42.34 -8.50
C THR A 145 6.17 43.13 -7.24
N VAL A 146 5.81 44.41 -7.19
CA VAL A 146 6.17 45.33 -6.09
C VAL A 146 4.92 45.94 -5.46
N LEU A 147 4.97 46.15 -4.14
CA LEU A 147 3.94 46.88 -3.41
C LEU A 147 3.78 48.31 -3.96
N ARG A 148 2.54 48.80 -3.96
CA ARG A 148 2.18 50.15 -4.41
C ARG A 148 1.38 50.87 -3.33
N ASP A 149 1.51 52.19 -3.28
CA ASP A 149 0.57 53.03 -2.54
C ASP A 149 -0.73 53.25 -3.34
N THR A 150 -1.76 53.79 -2.69
CA THR A 150 -3.05 54.11 -3.34
C THR A 150 -2.96 55.17 -4.45
N ALA A 151 -1.83 55.89 -4.54
CA ALA A 151 -1.52 56.82 -5.62
C ALA A 151 -0.71 56.18 -6.77
N GLY A 152 -0.41 54.88 -6.68
CA GLY A 152 0.28 54.09 -7.70
C GLY A 152 1.82 54.11 -7.63
N HIS A 153 2.43 54.74 -6.62
CA HIS A 153 3.88 54.75 -6.45
C HIS A 153 4.38 53.38 -6.00
N GLN A 154 5.36 52.83 -6.71
CA GLN A 154 6.01 51.58 -6.35
C GLN A 154 6.97 51.77 -5.18
N LEU A 155 7.11 50.73 -4.34
CA LEU A 155 8.01 50.74 -3.19
C LEU A 155 9.45 51.06 -3.61
N LYS A 156 9.97 52.19 -3.12
CA LYS A 156 11.33 52.65 -3.47
C LYS A 156 12.37 52.09 -2.50
N GLN A 157 12.07 52.09 -1.21
CA GLN A 157 12.91 51.49 -0.18
C GLN A 157 12.12 50.38 0.50
N GLY A 158 12.53 49.14 0.22
CA GLY A 158 12.01 47.95 0.86
C GLY A 158 12.78 47.65 2.14
N LEU A 159 12.56 46.46 2.69
CA LEU A 159 13.29 45.97 3.84
C LEU A 159 13.63 44.49 3.64
N SER A 160 14.73 44.07 4.25
CA SER A 160 15.07 42.65 4.43
C SER A 160 15.35 42.41 5.90
N ARG A 161 14.78 41.34 6.46
CA ARG A 161 15.08 40.86 7.82
C ARG A 161 15.22 39.35 7.83
N THR A 162 16.18 38.87 8.59
CA THR A 162 16.31 37.45 8.92
C THR A 162 15.87 37.21 10.35
N PHE A 163 15.17 36.11 10.59
CA PHE A 163 14.73 35.65 11.91
C PHE A 163 14.84 34.13 11.99
N ARG A 164 14.78 33.56 13.20
CA ARG A 164 14.74 32.10 13.40
C ARG A 164 13.51 31.67 14.18
N THR A 165 13.03 30.46 13.93
CA THR A 165 11.94 29.88 14.73
C THR A 165 12.44 29.40 16.08
N PRO A 166 11.55 29.16 17.07
CA PRO A 166 11.94 28.73 18.40
C PRO A 166 12.53 27.31 18.39
N THR A 167 13.41 27.01 19.34
CA THR A 167 13.94 25.65 19.59
C THR A 167 13.24 25.03 20.82
N PRO A 168 12.27 24.13 20.62
CA PRO A 168 11.62 23.44 21.73
C PRO A 168 12.57 22.45 22.43
N PRO A 169 12.40 22.18 23.73
CA PRO A 169 11.40 22.75 24.64
C PRO A 169 11.86 24.06 25.31
N VAL A 170 13.04 24.58 24.96
CA VAL A 170 13.69 25.70 25.67
C VAL A 170 13.01 27.03 25.37
N GLU A 171 12.58 27.22 24.12
CA GLU A 171 11.87 28.42 23.67
C GLU A 171 10.41 28.06 23.36
N PRO A 172 9.43 28.87 23.81
CA PRO A 172 8.02 28.61 23.54
C PRO A 172 7.75 28.67 22.04
N LEU A 173 7.02 27.67 21.52
CA LEU A 173 6.73 27.57 20.10
C LEU A 173 5.75 28.66 19.63
N PHE A 174 4.82 29.05 20.51
CA PHE A 174 3.71 29.93 20.17
C PHE A 174 3.70 31.18 21.04
N LEU A 175 3.35 32.30 20.43
CA LEU A 175 3.00 33.53 21.12
C LEU A 175 1.65 33.34 21.79
N ASP A 176 1.66 33.51 23.10
CA ASP A 176 0.47 33.58 23.93
C ASP A 176 -0.08 35.02 23.92
N VAL A 177 -1.23 35.22 23.28
CA VAL A 177 -1.88 36.53 23.15
C VAL A 177 -2.90 36.80 24.27
N SER A 178 -3.29 35.77 25.01
CA SER A 178 -4.29 35.86 26.08
C SER A 178 -3.86 35.00 27.27
N PRO A 179 -3.66 35.58 28.47
CA PRO A 179 -3.24 34.82 29.65
C PRO A 179 -4.35 33.90 30.21
N LEU A 180 -5.51 33.79 29.54
CA LEU A 180 -6.64 32.96 29.93
C LEU A 180 -6.89 31.91 28.84
N PRO A 181 -7.38 30.71 29.20
CA PRO A 181 -7.68 29.65 28.23
C PRO A 181 -8.71 30.06 27.17
N ALA A 182 -8.70 29.36 26.01
CA ALA A 182 -9.60 29.65 24.89
C ALA A 182 -11.09 29.64 25.26
N ALA A 183 -11.75 30.78 25.17
CA ALA A 183 -13.15 30.94 25.50
C ALA A 183 -14.02 30.94 24.24
N ILE A 184 -15.22 30.34 24.34
CA ILE A 184 -16.19 30.34 23.25
C ILE A 184 -16.89 31.69 23.18
N THR A 185 -16.86 32.33 22.01
CA THR A 185 -17.45 33.64 21.74
C THR A 185 -18.81 33.56 21.07
N GLY A 186 -19.09 32.45 20.36
CA GLY A 186 -20.34 32.23 19.64
C GLY A 186 -20.50 30.77 19.22
N ILE A 187 -21.75 30.35 19.04
CA ILE A 187 -22.11 29.06 18.49
C ILE A 187 -23.22 29.29 17.45
N ASP A 188 -22.97 28.84 16.23
CA ASP A 188 -23.99 28.80 15.18
C ASP A 188 -24.64 27.41 15.21
N TRP A 189 -25.87 27.36 15.73
CA TRP A 189 -26.66 26.13 15.79
C TRP A 189 -27.46 25.93 14.50
N PRO A 190 -27.70 24.68 14.08
CA PRO A 190 -28.64 24.37 13.02
C PRO A 190 -30.06 24.79 13.41
N GLU A 191 -30.82 25.25 12.42
CA GLU A 191 -32.21 25.66 12.56
C GLU A 191 -33.17 24.48 12.39
N ARG A 192 -32.72 23.40 11.73
CA ARG A 192 -33.49 22.18 11.43
C ARG A 192 -32.91 20.93 12.11
N LEU A 193 -33.36 19.75 11.69
CA LEU A 193 -32.98 18.47 12.29
C LEU A 193 -31.86 17.73 11.55
N ASN A 194 -31.17 18.38 10.61
CA ASN A 194 -30.13 17.76 9.78
C ASN A 194 -30.61 16.45 9.12
N MET A 195 -31.79 16.48 8.48
CA MET A 195 -32.25 15.36 7.66
C MET A 195 -31.28 15.18 6.48
N PHE A 196 -31.05 13.97 6.01
CA PHE A 196 -30.16 13.74 4.87
C PHE A 196 -30.69 14.38 3.58
N THR A 197 -32.01 14.46 3.45
CA THR A 197 -32.70 15.16 2.37
C THR A 197 -32.68 16.69 2.50
N ASP A 198 -32.32 17.23 3.67
CA ASP A 198 -32.24 18.67 3.98
C ASP A 198 -31.10 18.94 5.01
N PRO A 199 -29.83 18.82 4.57
CA PRO A 199 -28.71 18.70 5.48
C PRO A 199 -28.28 20.06 6.07
N GLU A 200 -28.13 20.10 7.39
CA GLU A 200 -27.49 21.17 8.17
C GLU A 200 -26.42 20.57 9.10
N PRO A 201 -25.35 19.98 8.53
CA PRO A 201 -24.54 19.00 9.26
C PRO A 201 -23.48 19.66 10.15
N VAL A 202 -23.48 20.98 10.33
CA VAL A 202 -22.39 21.69 11.01
C VAL A 202 -22.93 22.56 12.13
N ILE A 203 -22.34 22.41 13.32
CA ILE A 203 -22.40 23.41 14.39
C ILE A 203 -21.05 24.14 14.40
N ALA A 204 -21.06 25.45 14.15
CA ALA A 204 -19.84 26.25 14.19
C ALA A 204 -19.60 26.78 15.59
N VAL A 205 -18.39 26.55 16.12
CA VAL A 205 -17.95 26.97 17.45
C VAL A 205 -16.81 27.96 17.28
N HIS A 206 -17.04 29.19 17.73
CA HIS A 206 -16.07 30.29 17.62
C HIS A 206 -15.34 30.49 18.94
N PHE A 207 -14.01 30.59 18.88
CA PHE A 207 -13.13 30.83 20.01
C PHE A 207 -12.48 32.20 19.88
N ASP A 208 -12.25 32.88 21.02
CA ASP A 208 -11.60 34.20 21.09
C ASP A 208 -10.09 34.19 20.76
N GLN A 209 -9.50 33.01 20.65
CA GLN A 209 -8.08 32.85 20.39
C GLN A 209 -7.76 31.54 19.67
N PRO A 210 -6.53 31.38 19.16
CA PRO A 210 -6.13 30.16 18.48
C PRO A 210 -6.08 28.95 19.41
N ILE A 211 -6.49 27.80 18.89
CA ILE A 211 -6.53 26.55 19.66
C ILE A 211 -5.45 25.57 19.24
N ASP A 212 -5.15 24.60 20.09
CA ASP A 212 -4.32 23.45 19.72
C ASP A 212 -5.11 22.50 18.81
N GLY A 213 -4.73 22.47 17.53
CA GLY A 213 -5.40 21.69 16.49
C GLY A 213 -5.03 20.20 16.44
N ARG A 214 -4.14 19.72 17.33
CA ARG A 214 -3.72 18.31 17.35
C ARG A 214 -4.87 17.40 17.72
N SER A 215 -4.89 16.18 17.18
CA SER A 215 -5.92 15.17 17.47
C SER A 215 -6.02 14.80 18.96
N SER A 216 -4.93 14.96 19.71
CA SER A 216 -4.92 14.79 21.18
C SER A 216 -5.78 15.82 21.92
N ASN A 217 -6.02 16.99 21.30
CA ASN A 217 -6.82 18.07 21.86
C ASN A 217 -8.17 18.24 21.17
N LEU A 218 -8.18 18.29 19.85
CA LEU A 218 -9.38 18.47 19.06
C LEU A 218 -10.02 17.11 18.75
N ASN A 219 -10.83 16.63 19.69
CA ASN A 219 -11.58 15.38 19.58
C ASN A 219 -12.92 15.45 20.34
N THR A 220 -13.80 14.48 20.09
CA THR A 220 -15.14 14.36 20.69
C THR A 220 -15.12 13.97 22.18
N SER A 221 -13.95 13.72 22.77
CA SER A 221 -13.81 13.59 24.22
C SER A 221 -13.64 14.93 24.92
N ARG A 222 -13.20 15.98 24.21
CA ARG A 222 -12.97 17.32 24.77
C ARG A 222 -13.97 18.38 24.30
N LEU A 223 -14.50 18.25 23.09
CA LEU A 223 -15.55 19.11 22.54
C LEU A 223 -16.65 18.22 21.93
N TYR A 224 -17.83 18.24 22.52
CA TYR A 224 -18.97 17.43 22.04
C TYR A 224 -20.31 18.08 22.37
N VAL A 225 -21.38 17.60 21.74
CA VAL A 225 -22.74 18.08 21.98
C VAL A 225 -23.53 17.01 22.72
N GLN A 226 -24.30 17.41 23.73
CA GLN A 226 -25.24 16.55 24.45
C GLN A 226 -26.68 16.91 24.13
N TYR A 227 -27.58 15.94 24.24
CA TYR A 227 -29.03 16.13 24.14
C TYR A 227 -29.74 15.71 25.45
N SER A 228 -30.93 16.27 25.68
CA SER A 228 -31.71 16.01 26.90
C SER A 228 -32.49 14.69 26.88
N ASP A 229 -32.74 14.08 28.05
CA ASP A 229 -33.65 12.93 28.14
C ASP A 229 -35.10 13.35 27.85
N GLU A 230 -35.52 14.50 28.39
CA GLU A 230 -36.88 15.01 28.26
C GLU A 230 -37.10 15.79 26.97
N LEU A 231 -38.33 15.71 26.44
CA LEU A 231 -38.84 16.59 25.39
C LEU A 231 -38.81 18.05 25.87
N ALA A 232 -38.40 18.98 25.01
CA ALA A 232 -38.40 20.40 25.36
C ALA A 232 -39.83 20.92 25.59
N SER A 233 -40.80 20.41 24.83
CA SER A 233 -42.24 20.71 25.00
C SER A 233 -42.85 20.22 26.32
N ALA A 234 -42.25 19.22 27.00
CA ALA A 234 -42.79 18.68 28.25
C ALA A 234 -42.70 19.67 29.43
N GLY A 235 -41.83 20.69 29.31
CA GLY A 235 -41.58 21.68 30.34
C GLY A 235 -40.75 21.13 31.52
N GLY A 236 -39.96 22.01 32.15
CA GLY A 236 -39.06 21.64 33.24
C GLY A 236 -37.60 21.99 32.95
N THR A 237 -36.69 21.61 33.85
CA THR A 237 -35.24 21.79 33.65
C THR A 237 -34.70 20.56 32.92
N PRO A 238 -34.12 20.68 31.72
CA PRO A 238 -33.63 19.53 30.95
C PRO A 238 -32.45 18.85 31.67
N THR A 239 -32.45 17.51 31.64
CA THR A 239 -31.34 16.69 32.15
C THR A 239 -30.48 16.16 31.00
N PHE A 240 -29.17 16.17 31.16
CA PHE A 240 -28.19 15.79 30.12
C PHE A 240 -27.25 14.70 30.62
N PRO A 241 -27.62 13.41 30.45
CA PRO A 241 -26.73 12.30 30.76
C PRO A 241 -25.43 12.32 29.96
N ASP A 242 -24.33 11.83 30.53
CA ASP A 242 -23.02 11.77 29.85
C ASP A 242 -23.01 10.80 28.66
N THR A 243 -23.95 9.86 28.63
CA THR A 243 -24.21 8.91 27.53
C THR A 243 -24.94 9.56 26.34
N ASN A 244 -25.63 10.67 26.56
CA ASN A 244 -26.48 11.30 25.55
C ASN A 244 -25.66 12.31 24.73
N ARG A 245 -24.77 11.80 23.89
CA ARG A 245 -23.92 12.60 23.01
C ARG A 245 -24.40 12.54 21.58
N VAL A 246 -24.57 13.69 20.93
CA VAL A 246 -24.85 13.74 19.49
C VAL A 246 -23.66 13.14 18.74
N PRO A 247 -23.86 12.21 17.79
CA PRO A 247 -22.78 11.64 17.01
C PRO A 247 -22.23 12.67 16.02
N GLY A 248 -20.91 12.72 15.90
CA GLY A 248 -20.27 13.64 14.99
C GLY A 248 -18.76 13.59 15.10
N THR A 249 -18.10 14.45 14.32
CA THR A 249 -16.65 14.66 14.34
C THR A 249 -16.32 16.13 14.51
N VAL A 250 -15.12 16.44 14.99
CA VAL A 250 -14.66 17.82 15.16
C VAL A 250 -13.57 18.14 14.15
N VAL A 251 -13.75 19.25 13.42
CA VAL A 251 -12.85 19.69 12.35
C VAL A 251 -12.44 21.13 12.59
N LEU A 252 -11.14 21.41 12.50
CA LEU A 252 -10.63 22.77 12.59
C LEU A 252 -10.83 23.49 11.25
N ALA A 253 -11.80 24.41 11.20
CA ALA A 253 -12.12 25.15 9.98
C ALA A 253 -11.13 26.29 9.74
N GLN A 254 -10.84 27.07 10.79
CA GLN A 254 -9.93 28.20 10.75
C GLN A 254 -9.19 28.31 12.08
N ASN A 255 -7.92 28.69 12.04
CA ASN A 255 -7.10 28.89 13.24
C ASN A 255 -6.13 30.06 13.02
N CYS A 256 -5.67 30.69 14.10
CA CYS A 256 -4.74 31.83 14.04
C CYS A 256 -5.24 33.01 13.19
N THR A 257 -6.56 33.20 13.18
CA THR A 257 -7.19 34.38 12.57
C THR A 257 -7.13 35.57 13.52
N LYS A 258 -7.58 36.74 13.05
CA LYS A 258 -7.74 37.93 13.92
C LYS A 258 -8.79 37.70 15.02
N GLU A 259 -9.78 36.86 14.77
CA GLU A 259 -10.90 36.58 15.67
C GLU A 259 -10.64 35.37 16.59
N GLY A 260 -9.59 34.59 16.32
CA GLY A 260 -9.23 33.38 17.05
C GLY A 260 -9.32 32.12 16.18
N ALA A 261 -10.12 31.15 16.61
CA ALA A 261 -10.34 29.88 15.91
C ALA A 261 -11.82 29.59 15.66
N THR A 262 -12.11 28.84 14.62
CA THR A 262 -13.45 28.29 14.34
C THR A 262 -13.33 26.78 14.19
N VAL A 263 -14.09 26.05 14.98
CA VAL A 263 -14.20 24.59 14.95
C VAL A 263 -15.59 24.23 14.47
N TYR A 264 -15.68 23.29 13.55
CA TYR A 264 -16.93 22.67 13.13
C TYR A 264 -17.12 21.37 13.88
N PHE A 265 -18.26 21.22 14.56
CA PHE A 265 -18.77 19.92 14.95
C PHE A 265 -19.67 19.43 13.82
N GLN A 266 -19.19 18.45 13.05
CA GLN A 266 -19.92 17.84 11.95
C GLN A 266 -20.82 16.73 12.48
N ILE A 267 -22.13 16.93 12.43
CA ILE A 267 -23.17 15.99 12.87
C ILE A 267 -23.22 14.82 11.88
N SER A 268 -23.21 13.58 12.37
CA SER A 268 -23.19 12.41 11.49
C SER A 268 -24.54 12.05 10.87
N GLY A 269 -25.66 12.44 11.49
CA GLY A 269 -27.01 12.12 11.02
C GLY A 269 -28.07 13.04 11.65
N LEU A 270 -29.26 12.52 11.92
CA LEU A 270 -30.39 13.33 12.37
C LEU A 270 -30.20 13.83 13.80
N LEU A 271 -30.60 15.06 14.05
CA LEU A 271 -30.74 15.61 15.41
C LEU A 271 -32.05 15.13 16.05
N PRO A 272 -32.06 14.88 17.37
CA PRO A 272 -33.27 14.45 18.04
C PRO A 272 -34.32 15.58 18.01
N PRO A 273 -35.57 15.28 17.63
CA PRO A 273 -36.64 16.27 17.55
C PRO A 273 -37.11 16.70 18.95
N ASP A 274 -37.51 17.95 19.08
CA ASP A 274 -38.04 18.52 20.33
C ASP A 274 -37.15 18.22 21.55
N ARG A 275 -35.84 18.42 21.41
CA ARG A 275 -34.85 18.18 22.47
C ARG A 275 -34.00 19.41 22.72
N SER A 276 -33.55 19.50 23.97
CA SER A 276 -32.55 20.49 24.36
C SER A 276 -31.17 19.96 24.02
N LEU A 277 -30.36 20.75 23.33
CA LEU A 277 -28.95 20.51 23.05
C LEU A 277 -28.08 21.44 23.90
N ARG A 278 -26.89 20.97 24.27
CA ARG A 278 -25.82 21.81 24.82
C ARG A 278 -24.45 21.36 24.31
N LEU A 279 -23.59 22.31 24.01
CA LEU A 279 -22.19 22.06 23.73
C LEU A 279 -21.42 21.95 25.05
N VAL A 280 -20.51 20.99 25.13
CA VAL A 280 -19.66 20.72 26.27
C VAL A 280 -18.20 20.87 25.85
N LEU A 281 -17.47 21.72 26.56
CA LEU A 281 -16.02 21.90 26.43
C LEU A 281 -15.36 21.48 27.73
N THR A 282 -14.59 20.39 27.73
CA THR A 282 -14.02 19.84 28.97
C THR A 282 -12.82 20.63 29.47
N ASN A 283 -12.49 20.49 30.76
CA ASN A 283 -11.33 21.11 31.40
C ASN A 283 -9.96 20.65 30.85
N GLY A 284 -9.92 19.72 29.90
CA GLY A 284 -8.69 19.29 29.23
C GLY A 284 -8.41 20.03 27.91
N PHE A 285 -9.33 20.85 27.43
CA PHE A 285 -9.17 21.53 26.14
C PHE A 285 -8.12 22.63 26.21
N LEU A 286 -7.19 22.61 25.26
CA LEU A 286 -6.01 23.46 25.20
C LEU A 286 -6.15 24.54 24.12
N ASP A 287 -5.70 25.75 24.45
CA ASP A 287 -5.34 26.74 23.44
C ASP A 287 -4.01 26.37 22.75
N ILE A 288 -3.61 27.15 21.75
CA ILE A 288 -2.35 26.89 21.02
C ILE A 288 -1.09 27.09 21.90
N ALA A 289 -1.19 27.89 22.97
CA ALA A 289 -0.09 28.15 23.90
C ALA A 289 0.04 27.04 24.97
N GLY A 290 -0.93 26.11 25.04
CA GLY A 290 -0.96 24.98 25.96
C GLY A 290 -1.68 25.28 27.27
N GLN A 291 -2.43 26.37 27.38
CA GLN A 291 -3.27 26.65 28.55
C GLN A 291 -4.55 25.81 28.47
N SER A 292 -4.91 25.16 29.57
CA SER A 292 -6.12 24.33 29.67
C SER A 292 -7.25 25.05 30.37
N GLN A 293 -8.48 24.72 29.97
CA GLN A 293 -9.67 25.05 30.74
C GLN A 293 -9.55 24.57 32.21
N ILE A 294 -10.09 25.33 33.17
CA ILE A 294 -10.02 24.94 34.61
C ILE A 294 -11.21 24.05 34.99
N GLU A 295 -12.37 24.34 34.41
CA GLU A 295 -13.63 23.62 34.61
C GLU A 295 -14.27 23.29 33.27
N THR A 296 -15.12 22.27 33.25
CA THR A 296 -15.94 21.98 32.06
C THR A 296 -16.94 23.11 31.84
N TRP A 297 -16.92 23.68 30.64
CA TRP A 297 -17.86 24.72 30.22
C TRP A 297 -19.05 24.10 29.48
N TYR A 298 -20.22 24.68 29.70
CA TYR A 298 -21.48 24.29 29.06
C TYR A 298 -22.08 25.50 28.34
N SER A 299 -22.57 25.29 27.12
CA SER A 299 -23.29 26.35 26.40
C SER A 299 -24.66 26.64 27.02
N PRO A 300 -25.26 27.79 26.69
CA PRO A 300 -26.70 27.94 26.76
C PRO A 300 -27.41 26.79 26.03
N VAL A 301 -28.61 26.45 26.51
CA VAL A 301 -29.43 25.40 25.90
C VAL A 301 -29.99 25.89 24.56
N HIS A 302 -29.78 25.11 23.52
CA HIS A 302 -30.45 25.24 22.22
C HIS A 302 -31.61 24.24 22.16
N VAL A 303 -32.72 24.58 21.53
CA VAL A 303 -33.88 23.68 21.39
C VAL A 303 -34.05 23.33 19.92
N THR A 304 -34.04 22.04 19.60
CA THR A 304 -34.35 21.55 18.26
C THR A 304 -35.85 21.66 17.98
N PRO A 305 -36.26 21.92 16.72
CA PRO A 305 -37.68 22.00 16.36
C PRO A 305 -38.40 20.64 16.54
N THR A 306 -39.73 20.70 16.65
CA THR A 306 -40.59 19.50 16.55
C THR A 306 -40.71 19.05 15.09
N LEU A 307 -41.09 17.80 14.82
CA LEU A 307 -41.30 17.35 13.44
C LEU A 307 -42.48 18.08 12.78
N GLU A 308 -43.54 18.38 13.54
CA GLU A 308 -44.67 19.19 13.08
C GLU A 308 -44.20 20.58 12.60
N THR A 309 -43.23 21.18 13.30
CA THR A 309 -42.63 22.47 12.92
C THR A 309 -41.77 22.33 11.67
N VAL A 310 -40.96 21.27 11.56
CA VAL A 310 -40.10 21.01 10.39
C VAL A 310 -40.94 20.80 9.13
N TYR A 311 -42.03 20.04 9.22
CA TYR A 311 -42.90 19.79 8.06
C TYR A 311 -43.92 20.90 7.80
N GLY A 312 -44.09 21.88 8.69
CA GLY A 312 -45.12 22.91 8.59
C GLY A 312 -46.56 22.36 8.53
N ALA A 313 -46.78 21.15 9.08
CA ALA A 313 -47.79 20.22 8.56
C ALA A 313 -49.11 20.12 9.35
N ALA A 314 -49.45 21.11 10.19
CA ALA A 314 -50.85 21.26 10.61
C ALA A 314 -51.82 21.33 9.39
N ALA A 315 -51.32 21.76 8.22
CA ALA A 315 -52.05 21.81 6.95
C ALA A 315 -52.27 20.45 6.26
N LEU A 316 -51.41 19.44 6.48
CA LEU A 316 -51.50 18.10 5.89
C LEU A 316 -51.93 17.01 6.90
N GLY A 317 -52.34 17.40 8.11
CA GLY A 317 -52.84 16.49 9.14
C GLY A 317 -51.77 15.60 9.79
N PHE A 318 -50.49 15.99 9.72
CA PHE A 318 -49.39 15.27 10.39
C PHE A 318 -49.56 15.29 11.92
N THR A 319 -49.18 14.20 12.57
CA THR A 319 -49.01 14.16 14.02
C THR A 319 -47.62 13.63 14.38
N GLU A 320 -47.08 13.99 15.54
CA GLU A 320 -45.78 13.50 16.04
C GLU A 320 -45.72 11.96 16.23
N ALA A 321 -46.83 11.25 16.04
CA ALA A 321 -46.89 9.78 16.06
C ALA A 321 -46.83 9.15 14.65
N ASP A 322 -46.87 9.96 13.59
CA ASP A 322 -46.78 9.48 12.21
C ASP A 322 -45.34 9.08 11.88
N PRO A 323 -45.14 8.00 11.11
CA PRO A 323 -43.81 7.59 10.68
C PRO A 323 -43.18 8.65 9.78
N THR A 324 -41.87 8.86 9.95
CA THR A 324 -41.07 9.77 9.12
C THR A 324 -40.16 8.98 8.19
N LEU A 325 -40.09 9.41 6.94
CA LEU A 325 -39.11 8.89 5.97
C LEU A 325 -38.00 9.91 5.74
N ASP A 326 -36.76 9.43 5.69
CA ASP A 326 -35.59 10.16 5.22
C ASP A 326 -34.71 9.23 4.38
N GLU A 327 -33.72 9.79 3.69
CA GLU A 327 -32.95 9.04 2.71
C GLU A 327 -31.54 9.59 2.58
N PHE A 328 -30.56 8.72 2.78
CA PHE A 328 -29.18 9.03 2.41
C PHE A 328 -29.07 9.01 0.89
N SER A 329 -28.49 10.05 0.29
CA SER A 329 -28.22 10.11 -1.15
C SER A 329 -26.77 10.51 -1.41
N ASP A 330 -26.11 9.78 -2.31
CA ASP A 330 -24.77 10.10 -2.79
C ASP A 330 -24.80 10.24 -4.31
N PHE A 331 -24.56 11.46 -4.80
CA PHE A 331 -24.46 11.81 -6.22
C PHE A 331 -23.00 11.82 -6.72
N PHE A 332 -22.05 11.37 -5.89
CA PHE A 332 -20.63 11.29 -6.21
C PHE A 332 -20.02 12.61 -6.73
N ALA A 333 -20.55 13.75 -6.27
CA ALA A 333 -20.01 15.07 -6.62
C ALA A 333 -18.57 15.24 -6.12
N ASP A 334 -18.23 14.56 -5.02
CA ASP A 334 -16.90 14.34 -4.50
C ASP A 334 -16.73 12.86 -4.06
N SER A 335 -15.54 12.52 -3.56
CA SER A 335 -15.22 11.17 -3.10
C SER A 335 -15.33 11.02 -1.58
N SER A 336 -15.99 11.95 -0.87
CA SER A 336 -15.99 12.00 0.60
C SER A 336 -16.65 10.79 1.25
N MET A 337 -17.68 10.24 0.60
CA MET A 337 -18.44 9.06 1.04
C MET A 337 -17.90 7.74 0.52
N ILE A 338 -16.91 7.76 -0.36
CA ILE A 338 -16.17 6.56 -0.77
C ILE A 338 -15.10 6.26 0.27
N ASP A 339 -14.95 4.99 0.64
CA ASP A 339 -13.89 4.53 1.52
C ASP A 339 -12.67 4.09 0.69
N PRO A 340 -11.60 4.91 0.58
CA PRO A 340 -10.43 4.56 -0.21
C PRO A 340 -9.59 3.46 0.44
N ASP A 341 -9.76 3.24 1.75
CA ASP A 341 -9.00 2.27 2.53
C ASP A 341 -9.74 0.95 2.71
N ALA A 342 -10.92 0.83 2.10
CA ALA A 342 -11.76 -0.36 2.19
C ALA A 342 -11.01 -1.63 1.80
N ASP A 343 -11.25 -2.68 2.59
CA ASP A 343 -10.82 -4.05 2.30
C ASP A 343 -11.68 -4.65 1.18
N LEU A 344 -11.40 -4.22 -0.05
CA LEU A 344 -12.08 -4.69 -1.25
C LEU A 344 -11.66 -6.12 -1.59
N THR A 345 -12.61 -6.90 -2.10
CA THR A 345 -12.39 -8.30 -2.53
C THR A 345 -12.11 -8.42 -4.03
N LEU A 346 -12.15 -7.29 -4.73
CA LEU A 346 -11.97 -7.12 -6.17
C LEU A 346 -11.15 -5.84 -6.41
N PRO A 347 -10.56 -5.66 -7.61
CA PRO A 347 -9.93 -4.40 -7.96
C PRO A 347 -10.88 -3.20 -7.75
N PRO A 348 -10.36 -2.01 -7.42
CA PRO A 348 -11.18 -0.83 -7.20
C PRO A 348 -11.88 -0.39 -8.49
N ALA A 349 -13.12 0.07 -8.35
CA ALA A 349 -13.84 0.78 -9.40
C ALA A 349 -13.29 2.22 -9.56
N GLU A 350 -13.56 2.84 -10.71
CA GLU A 350 -13.05 4.18 -11.06
C GLU A 350 -14.04 5.27 -10.63
N TRP A 351 -13.67 6.06 -9.62
CA TRP A 351 -14.46 7.25 -9.22
C TRP A 351 -14.16 8.44 -10.14
N SER A 352 -15.22 9.18 -10.48
CA SER A 352 -15.15 10.47 -11.16
C SER A 352 -16.22 11.42 -10.61
N PRO A 353 -16.06 12.75 -10.71
CA PRO A 353 -17.13 13.67 -10.32
C PRO A 353 -18.43 13.37 -11.07
N GLY A 354 -19.47 13.00 -10.33
CA GLY A 354 -20.78 12.62 -10.85
C GLY A 354 -21.00 11.12 -11.10
N GLY A 355 -20.06 10.25 -10.74
CA GLY A 355 -20.34 8.82 -10.66
C GLY A 355 -19.14 7.90 -10.49
N VAL A 356 -19.42 6.65 -10.12
CA VAL A 356 -18.45 5.56 -10.01
C VAL A 356 -18.65 4.58 -11.16
N SER A 357 -17.62 4.38 -11.97
CA SER A 357 -17.65 3.50 -13.15
C SER A 357 -16.88 2.21 -12.94
N ALA A 358 -17.28 1.16 -13.64
CA ALA A 358 -16.56 -0.11 -13.66
C ALA A 358 -15.08 0.13 -14.03
N GLY A 359 -14.19 -0.24 -13.12
CA GLY A 359 -12.75 -0.08 -13.29
C GLY A 359 -12.15 -1.21 -14.14
N PHE A 360 -11.25 -0.84 -15.05
CA PHE A 360 -10.37 -1.80 -15.73
C PHE A 360 -9.10 -1.06 -16.17
N ASP A 361 -8.14 -1.01 -15.26
CA ASP A 361 -6.84 -0.36 -15.44
C ASP A 361 -5.77 -1.39 -15.81
N PHE A 362 -5.79 -1.82 -17.07
CA PHE A 362 -4.73 -2.67 -17.60
C PHE A 362 -3.44 -1.85 -17.71
N PRO A 363 -2.35 -2.19 -16.97
CA PRO A 363 -1.11 -1.42 -16.97
C PRO A 363 -0.32 -1.54 -18.29
N GLY A 364 -0.68 -2.51 -19.13
CA GLY A 364 -0.11 -2.67 -20.47
C GLY A 364 -0.71 -1.69 -21.48
N ARG A 365 -0.18 -1.69 -22.70
CA ARG A 365 -0.82 -0.99 -23.83
C ARG A 365 -1.61 -1.99 -24.66
N TYR A 366 -2.72 -1.52 -25.24
CA TYR A 366 -3.44 -2.30 -26.23
C TYR A 366 -2.62 -2.43 -27.53
N VAL A 367 -2.59 -3.63 -28.10
CA VAL A 367 -1.94 -3.93 -29.37
C VAL A 367 -2.96 -4.45 -30.38
N ALA A 368 -2.55 -4.61 -31.65
CA ALA A 368 -3.43 -5.18 -32.67
C ALA A 368 -3.69 -6.68 -32.41
N GLU A 369 -4.88 -7.16 -32.78
CA GLU A 369 -5.30 -8.57 -32.59
C GLU A 369 -4.42 -9.60 -33.33
N ASP A 370 -3.53 -9.17 -34.23
CA ASP A 370 -2.59 -10.05 -34.94
C ASP A 370 -1.15 -9.96 -34.39
N GLU A 371 -0.90 -9.16 -33.34
CA GLU A 371 0.41 -9.07 -32.65
C GLU A 371 0.65 -10.27 -31.71
N ASP A 372 0.46 -11.48 -32.23
CA ASP A 372 0.64 -12.74 -31.49
C ASP A 372 2.11 -13.18 -31.52
N PHE A 373 2.66 -13.48 -30.35
CA PHE A 373 4.02 -14.00 -30.20
C PHE A 373 4.02 -15.53 -30.11
N PHE A 374 4.80 -16.18 -30.97
CA PHE A 374 4.93 -17.65 -30.96
C PHE A 374 6.40 -18.11 -30.97
N TRP A 375 6.79 -18.91 -29.98
CA TRP A 375 8.13 -19.47 -29.87
C TRP A 375 8.12 -21.00 -29.93
N ASN A 376 8.85 -21.58 -30.90
CA ASN A 376 8.99 -23.03 -31.10
C ASN A 376 10.42 -23.44 -31.47
N GLU A 377 11.41 -22.69 -30.98
CA GLU A 377 12.82 -23.06 -31.13
C GLU A 377 13.37 -23.68 -29.85
N SER A 378 14.38 -24.53 -29.99
CA SER A 378 15.01 -25.22 -28.86
C SER A 378 15.59 -24.25 -27.82
N PHE A 379 15.97 -23.03 -28.23
CA PHE A 379 16.52 -22.00 -27.34
C PHE A 379 16.42 -20.61 -27.97
N GLY A 380 15.94 -19.63 -27.21
CA GLY A 380 15.96 -18.21 -27.55
C GLY A 380 16.31 -17.35 -26.34
N GLU A 381 16.77 -16.12 -26.59
CA GLU A 381 17.08 -15.15 -25.53
C GLU A 381 16.30 -13.85 -25.70
N VAL A 382 15.78 -13.34 -24.59
CA VAL A 382 15.18 -12.00 -24.48
C VAL A 382 16.09 -11.12 -23.64
N ARG A 383 16.57 -10.03 -24.22
CA ARG A 383 17.44 -9.07 -23.52
C ARG A 383 16.58 -7.99 -22.86
N THR A 384 16.69 -7.87 -21.54
CA THR A 384 15.91 -6.93 -20.73
C THR A 384 16.58 -5.57 -20.57
N ASP A 385 17.81 -5.38 -21.05
CA ASP A 385 18.49 -4.08 -20.97
C ASP A 385 18.32 -3.24 -22.24
N GLY A 386 17.97 -1.97 -22.06
CA GLY A 386 17.81 -1.02 -23.15
C GLY A 386 16.68 -1.41 -24.10
N GLN A 387 16.84 -1.12 -25.39
CA GLN A 387 15.86 -1.48 -26.41
C GLN A 387 16.44 -2.55 -27.32
N THR A 388 15.76 -3.69 -27.43
CA THR A 388 16.15 -4.81 -28.30
C THR A 388 14.99 -5.27 -29.18
N ILE A 389 15.31 -6.01 -30.24
CA ILE A 389 14.32 -6.59 -31.15
C ILE A 389 14.40 -8.11 -31.01
N LEU A 390 13.30 -8.73 -30.61
CA LEU A 390 13.11 -10.17 -30.57
C LEU A 390 12.32 -10.59 -31.80
N THR A 391 12.81 -11.58 -32.55
CA THR A 391 12.07 -12.13 -33.70
C THR A 391 11.55 -13.51 -33.32
N ASP A 392 10.26 -13.74 -33.48
CA ASP A 392 9.59 -14.99 -33.11
C ASP A 392 9.78 -16.09 -34.19
N SER A 393 9.23 -17.28 -33.94
CA SER A 393 9.35 -18.42 -34.87
C SER A 393 8.54 -18.25 -36.17
N ASN A 394 7.65 -17.25 -36.23
CA ASN A 394 6.91 -16.87 -37.44
C ASN A 394 7.58 -15.73 -38.21
N ASN A 395 8.80 -15.32 -37.83
CA ASN A 395 9.55 -14.18 -38.37
C ASN A 395 8.89 -12.81 -38.12
N ARG A 396 8.06 -12.68 -37.09
CA ARG A 396 7.52 -11.39 -36.62
C ARG A 396 8.48 -10.79 -35.60
N SER A 397 8.74 -9.48 -35.73
CA SER A 397 9.64 -8.76 -34.83
C SER A 397 8.87 -8.00 -33.76
N PHE A 398 9.29 -8.13 -32.52
CA PHE A 398 8.75 -7.49 -31.33
C PHE A 398 9.82 -6.61 -30.70
N THR A 399 9.44 -5.41 -30.26
CA THR A 399 10.36 -4.53 -29.53
C THR A 399 10.26 -4.85 -28.05
N VAL A 400 11.40 -5.14 -27.43
CA VAL A 400 11.53 -5.30 -25.98
C VAL A 400 12.24 -4.05 -25.45
N GLN A 401 11.57 -3.32 -24.56
CA GLN A 401 12.10 -2.08 -23.99
C GLN A 401 12.24 -2.23 -22.48
N ASN A 402 13.48 -2.22 -21.99
CA ASN A 402 13.83 -2.43 -20.58
C ASN A 402 13.13 -3.67 -20.00
N GLY A 403 13.07 -4.75 -20.78
CA GLY A 403 12.45 -6.01 -20.39
C GLY A 403 10.93 -6.09 -20.52
N VAL A 404 10.28 -5.03 -21.01
CA VAL A 404 8.83 -5.03 -21.26
C VAL A 404 8.53 -5.48 -22.69
N LEU A 405 7.66 -6.48 -22.82
CA LEU A 405 7.12 -7.01 -24.06
C LEU A 405 5.59 -6.83 -24.09
N TYR A 406 5.07 -6.29 -25.19
CA TYR A 406 3.63 -6.12 -25.44
C TYR A 406 3.20 -7.03 -26.59
N VAL A 407 2.15 -7.81 -26.36
CA VAL A 407 1.63 -8.82 -27.31
C VAL A 407 0.12 -8.96 -27.19
N ASN A 408 -0.51 -9.54 -28.22
CA ASN A 408 -1.89 -9.99 -28.14
C ASN A 408 -1.93 -11.35 -27.44
N ASP A 409 -1.73 -12.44 -28.18
CA ASP A 409 -1.48 -13.76 -27.61
C ASP A 409 0.03 -14.01 -27.39
N PHE A 410 0.38 -14.77 -26.35
CA PHE A 410 1.75 -15.21 -26.08
C PHE A 410 1.82 -16.73 -25.97
N GLU A 411 2.59 -17.39 -26.85
CA GLU A 411 2.71 -18.85 -26.85
C GLU A 411 4.17 -19.33 -26.88
N ILE A 412 4.48 -20.24 -25.94
CA ILE A 412 5.72 -21.04 -25.95
C ILE A 412 5.37 -22.50 -26.18
N ALA A 413 5.79 -23.06 -27.32
CA ALA A 413 5.51 -24.44 -27.70
C ALA A 413 6.23 -25.46 -26.80
N ALA A 414 5.72 -26.68 -26.76
CA ALA A 414 6.31 -27.77 -25.98
C ALA A 414 7.74 -28.08 -26.44
N GLY A 415 8.67 -28.21 -25.49
CA GLY A 415 10.10 -28.44 -25.76
C GLY A 415 10.87 -27.20 -26.23
N ALA A 416 10.22 -26.05 -26.38
CA ALA A 416 10.87 -24.77 -26.68
C ALA A 416 11.36 -24.09 -25.38
N THR A 417 12.41 -23.29 -25.47
CA THR A 417 12.93 -22.52 -24.33
C THR A 417 13.17 -21.07 -24.70
N LEU A 418 12.66 -20.14 -23.90
CA LEU A 418 12.92 -18.71 -23.99
C LEU A 418 13.53 -18.21 -22.68
N ARG A 419 14.74 -17.67 -22.74
CA ARG A 419 15.49 -17.23 -21.57
C ARG A 419 15.60 -15.71 -21.48
N GLY A 420 15.22 -15.13 -20.35
CA GLY A 420 15.46 -13.73 -20.04
C GLY A 420 16.90 -13.48 -19.60
N ARG A 421 17.49 -12.36 -20.05
CA ARG A 421 18.86 -11.94 -19.74
C ARG A 421 18.95 -10.43 -19.55
N GLY A 422 19.58 -9.97 -18.48
CA GLY A 422 19.83 -8.54 -18.23
C GLY A 422 19.46 -8.05 -16.84
N SER A 423 19.66 -6.76 -16.59
CA SER A 423 19.51 -6.15 -15.26
C SER A 423 18.10 -5.65 -14.93
N ASN A 424 17.19 -5.57 -15.91
CA ASN A 424 15.79 -5.22 -15.69
C ASN A 424 14.90 -6.47 -15.66
N PRO A 425 13.72 -6.44 -15.00
CA PRO A 425 12.78 -7.56 -15.01
C PRO A 425 12.24 -7.90 -16.39
N LEU A 426 11.78 -9.15 -16.57
CA LEU A 426 11.00 -9.53 -17.75
C LEU A 426 9.51 -9.35 -17.45
N ILE A 427 8.85 -8.46 -18.18
CA ILE A 427 7.43 -8.15 -18.03
C ILE A 427 6.73 -8.38 -19.36
N ILE A 428 5.69 -9.22 -19.35
CA ILE A 428 4.89 -9.56 -20.52
C ILE A 428 3.47 -9.06 -20.28
N TYR A 429 3.05 -8.10 -21.10
CA TYR A 429 1.66 -7.62 -21.17
C TYR A 429 0.97 -8.27 -22.36
N ALA A 430 -0.01 -9.13 -22.09
CA ALA A 430 -0.83 -9.81 -23.09
C ALA A 430 -2.26 -9.26 -23.09
N THR A 431 -2.71 -8.78 -24.24
CA THR A 431 -4.11 -8.33 -24.40
C THR A 431 -5.07 -9.47 -24.73
N GLY A 432 -4.54 -10.63 -25.13
CA GLY A 432 -5.23 -11.89 -25.32
C GLY A 432 -4.77 -12.98 -24.33
N ASP A 433 -4.67 -14.21 -24.82
CA ASP A 433 -4.35 -15.40 -24.03
C ASP A 433 -2.83 -15.64 -23.92
N VAL A 434 -2.41 -16.22 -22.81
CA VAL A 434 -1.03 -16.71 -22.61
C VAL A 434 -1.03 -18.23 -22.53
N ARG A 435 -0.22 -18.90 -23.34
CA ARG A 435 -0.14 -20.36 -23.43
C ARG A 435 1.31 -20.83 -23.28
N ILE A 436 1.61 -21.52 -22.19
CA ILE A 436 2.97 -21.98 -21.89
C ILE A 436 2.97 -23.49 -21.86
N TYR A 437 3.57 -24.09 -22.89
CA TYR A 437 3.80 -25.53 -23.00
C TYR A 437 5.29 -25.91 -22.88
N GLY A 438 6.19 -24.96 -23.13
CA GLY A 438 7.64 -25.11 -22.98
C GLY A 438 8.19 -24.37 -21.75
N THR A 439 9.39 -23.81 -21.87
CA THR A 439 10.14 -23.21 -20.77
C THR A 439 10.34 -21.70 -20.94
N ILE A 440 10.06 -20.96 -19.87
CA ILE A 440 10.52 -19.58 -19.65
C ILE A 440 11.51 -19.61 -18.49
N ASP A 441 12.75 -19.16 -18.72
CA ASP A 441 13.83 -19.18 -17.71
C ASP A 441 14.32 -17.76 -17.45
N VAL A 442 14.16 -17.27 -16.22
CA VAL A 442 14.74 -16.02 -15.71
C VAL A 442 15.66 -16.27 -14.51
N SER A 443 16.17 -17.50 -14.37
CA SER A 443 17.00 -17.91 -13.25
C SER A 443 18.36 -17.20 -13.26
N GLY A 444 18.89 -16.97 -12.06
CA GLY A 444 20.25 -16.50 -11.85
C GLY A 444 21.27 -17.47 -12.42
N ASN A 445 22.45 -16.95 -12.81
CA ASN A 445 23.51 -17.81 -13.30
C ASN A 445 24.17 -18.56 -12.15
N ASP A 446 24.56 -19.80 -12.43
CA ASP A 446 25.36 -20.60 -11.51
C ASP A 446 26.76 -20.00 -11.38
N SER A 447 27.33 -20.15 -10.18
CA SER A 447 28.74 -19.89 -9.96
C SER A 447 29.62 -20.88 -10.75
N HIS A 448 30.94 -20.71 -10.67
CA HIS A 448 31.90 -21.53 -11.35
C HIS A 448 33.13 -21.77 -10.49
N TRP A 449 33.88 -22.83 -10.81
CA TRP A 449 35.18 -23.06 -10.22
C TRP A 449 36.20 -22.02 -10.68
N PRO A 450 37.14 -21.64 -9.81
CA PRO A 450 38.24 -20.76 -10.19
C PRO A 450 38.95 -21.26 -11.44
N THR A 451 39.02 -20.43 -12.47
CA THR A 451 39.51 -20.82 -13.80
C THR A 451 41.02 -20.63 -13.95
N SER A 452 41.60 -19.72 -13.16
CA SER A 452 43.04 -19.41 -13.17
C SER A 452 43.71 -19.86 -11.87
N LEU A 453 44.05 -21.15 -11.81
CA LEU A 453 44.63 -21.81 -10.64
C LEU A 453 45.96 -21.18 -10.21
N ASN A 454 46.22 -21.12 -8.89
CA ASN A 454 47.42 -20.55 -8.27
C ASN A 454 47.79 -19.15 -8.80
N SER A 455 46.80 -18.39 -9.26
CA SER A 455 47.00 -17.12 -9.96
C SER A 455 46.19 -16.01 -9.30
N PRO A 456 46.60 -15.53 -8.12
CA PRO A 456 45.88 -14.48 -7.40
C PRO A 456 45.75 -13.18 -8.19
N GLN A 457 46.63 -12.93 -9.16
CA GLN A 457 46.55 -11.74 -10.01
C GLN A 457 45.30 -11.66 -10.91
N PHE A 458 44.51 -12.73 -10.99
CA PHE A 458 43.26 -12.79 -11.76
C PHE A 458 42.07 -13.00 -10.83
N PRO A 459 41.29 -11.94 -10.55
CA PRO A 459 40.03 -12.04 -9.83
C PRO A 459 39.05 -13.00 -10.50
N GLU A 460 38.25 -13.69 -9.69
CA GLU A 460 37.11 -14.46 -10.17
C GLU A 460 35.88 -13.54 -10.12
N GLY A 461 35.44 -13.10 -11.31
CA GLY A 461 34.42 -12.07 -11.46
C GLY A 461 33.05 -12.47 -10.90
N PRO A 462 32.15 -11.49 -10.69
CA PRO A 462 30.83 -11.75 -10.15
C PRO A 462 29.98 -12.52 -11.16
N VAL A 463 29.02 -13.27 -10.63
CA VAL A 463 28.07 -14.05 -11.43
C VAL A 463 26.77 -13.26 -11.58
N LEU A 464 26.24 -13.16 -12.80
CA LEU A 464 25.06 -12.34 -13.06
C LEU A 464 23.80 -12.97 -12.43
N GLY A 465 23.07 -12.17 -11.64
CA GLY A 465 21.65 -12.36 -11.44
C GLY A 465 20.91 -11.78 -12.65
N GLU A 466 20.09 -12.60 -13.30
CA GLU A 466 19.40 -12.22 -14.53
C GLU A 466 18.03 -11.61 -14.20
N CYS A 467 17.46 -10.87 -15.14
CA CYS A 467 16.16 -10.22 -15.05
C CYS A 467 15.92 -9.45 -13.74
N GLY A 468 16.90 -8.64 -13.31
CA GLY A 468 16.83 -7.88 -12.05
C GLY A 468 17.39 -8.60 -10.82
N GLY A 469 17.79 -9.86 -10.94
CA GLY A 469 18.49 -10.58 -9.88
C GLY A 469 19.82 -9.93 -9.47
N GLY A 470 20.19 -10.04 -8.20
CA GLY A 470 21.44 -9.51 -7.66
C GLY A 470 22.67 -10.28 -8.14
N LEU A 471 23.80 -9.60 -8.26
CA LEU A 471 25.08 -10.22 -8.61
C LEU A 471 25.61 -11.10 -7.47
N GLY A 472 26.21 -12.23 -7.81
CA GLY A 472 27.01 -13.00 -6.87
C GLY A 472 28.32 -12.28 -6.52
N GLY A 473 28.83 -12.50 -5.31
CA GLY A 473 30.05 -11.86 -4.82
C GLY A 473 31.30 -12.22 -5.64
N ILE A 474 32.31 -11.34 -5.60
CA ILE A 474 33.60 -11.49 -6.28
C ILE A 474 34.61 -12.19 -5.35
N ALA A 475 35.31 -13.21 -5.85
CA ALA A 475 36.39 -13.87 -5.14
C ALA A 475 37.77 -13.43 -5.66
N SER A 476 38.80 -13.47 -4.79
CA SER A 476 40.18 -13.04 -5.12
C SER A 476 40.29 -11.67 -5.79
N ARG A 477 39.51 -10.70 -5.32
CA ARG A 477 39.40 -9.36 -5.91
C ARG A 477 40.73 -8.61 -5.97
N GLU A 478 41.56 -8.78 -4.95
CA GLU A 478 42.81 -8.03 -4.80
C GLU A 478 43.93 -8.76 -5.56
N GLY A 479 44.25 -8.31 -6.77
CA GLY A 479 45.23 -9.00 -7.62
C GLY A 479 46.71 -8.80 -7.26
N LEU A 480 47.02 -7.86 -6.35
CA LEU A 480 48.39 -7.46 -5.99
C LEU A 480 48.72 -7.60 -4.49
N LYS A 481 47.76 -8.05 -3.69
CA LYS A 481 47.86 -8.31 -2.26
C LYS A 481 46.83 -9.37 -1.89
N GLU A 482 46.86 -9.86 -0.66
CA GLU A 482 45.88 -10.82 -0.17
C GLU A 482 44.44 -10.25 -0.21
N THR A 483 43.48 -11.08 -0.63
CA THR A 483 42.05 -10.79 -0.49
C THR A 483 41.59 -11.30 0.87
N LEU A 484 41.37 -10.39 1.81
CA LEU A 484 41.07 -10.75 3.21
C LEU A 484 39.71 -11.45 3.35
N ARG A 485 38.75 -11.13 2.48
CA ARG A 485 37.40 -11.67 2.48
C ARG A 485 36.84 -11.63 1.06
N GLY A 486 36.04 -12.62 0.70
CA GLY A 486 35.22 -12.54 -0.52
C GLY A 486 34.29 -11.32 -0.46
N ASP A 487 33.98 -10.73 -1.60
CA ASP A 487 32.96 -9.67 -1.62
C ASP A 487 31.58 -10.28 -1.27
N PRO A 488 30.71 -9.53 -0.57
CA PRO A 488 29.30 -9.89 -0.49
C PRO A 488 28.66 -9.90 -1.88
N GLY A 489 27.60 -10.68 -2.03
CA GLY A 489 26.69 -10.56 -3.17
C GLY A 489 25.89 -9.25 -3.11
N ASP A 490 25.32 -8.87 -4.25
CA ASP A 490 24.43 -7.73 -4.34
C ASP A 490 22.97 -8.16 -4.08
N GLY A 491 22.19 -7.23 -3.55
CA GLY A 491 20.74 -7.31 -3.62
C GLY A 491 20.23 -7.13 -5.06
N PRO A 492 18.94 -7.32 -5.27
CA PRO A 492 18.34 -7.17 -6.60
C PRO A 492 18.50 -5.76 -7.15
N PHE A 493 18.36 -5.60 -8.46
CA PHE A 493 18.51 -4.32 -9.17
C PHE A 493 19.84 -3.58 -8.88
N GLY A 494 20.88 -4.31 -8.46
CA GLY A 494 22.21 -3.76 -8.20
C GLY A 494 22.35 -3.05 -6.85
N PHE A 495 21.52 -3.38 -5.84
CA PHE A 495 21.73 -2.89 -4.47
C PHE A 495 23.01 -3.49 -3.87
N VAL A 496 24.12 -2.75 -3.98
CA VAL A 496 25.46 -3.25 -3.66
C VAL A 496 25.57 -3.78 -2.24
N GLY A 497 26.09 -5.00 -2.09
CA GLY A 497 26.41 -5.62 -0.79
C GLY A 497 25.20 -6.01 0.07
N ALA A 498 24.00 -6.02 -0.48
CA ALA A 498 22.77 -6.42 0.22
C ALA A 498 22.42 -7.93 0.06
N GLY A 499 23.23 -8.71 -0.65
CA GLY A 499 23.09 -10.16 -0.78
C GLY A 499 23.79 -10.93 0.33
N GLY A 500 24.14 -12.19 0.06
CA GLY A 500 24.90 -13.02 1.00
C GLY A 500 26.30 -12.44 1.27
N GLY A 501 26.71 -12.41 2.53
CA GLY A 501 28.03 -11.94 2.95
C GLY A 501 29.16 -12.84 2.43
N GLY A 502 30.32 -12.27 2.14
CA GLY A 502 31.48 -13.05 1.73
C GLY A 502 32.19 -13.73 2.89
N GLY A 503 32.74 -14.91 2.64
CA GLY A 503 33.54 -15.67 3.61
C GLY A 503 34.95 -15.10 3.75
N GLU A 504 35.50 -15.16 4.96
CA GLU A 504 36.84 -14.67 5.24
C GLU A 504 37.90 -15.59 4.65
N GLY A 505 38.93 -15.00 4.06
CA GLY A 505 40.14 -15.69 3.68
C GLY A 505 40.93 -16.14 4.91
N GLY A 506 41.85 -17.06 4.70
CA GLY A 506 42.69 -17.57 5.76
C GLY A 506 44.07 -17.96 5.30
N PHE A 507 45.03 -17.93 6.20
CA PHE A 507 46.39 -18.33 5.87
C PHE A 507 46.96 -19.34 6.86
N GLN A 508 47.91 -20.13 6.35
CA GLN A 508 48.61 -21.16 7.09
C GLN A 508 50.11 -21.09 6.85
N GLN A 509 50.88 -21.70 7.74
CA GLN A 509 52.33 -21.73 7.69
C GLN A 509 52.86 -22.95 6.94
N SER A 510 53.81 -22.74 6.03
CA SER A 510 54.31 -23.79 5.13
C SER A 510 54.86 -25.05 5.82
N GLN A 511 55.39 -24.92 7.04
CA GLN A 511 55.95 -26.06 7.79
C GLN A 511 54.87 -26.98 8.41
N ASN A 512 53.61 -26.53 8.43
CA ASN A 512 52.54 -27.11 9.24
C ASN A 512 51.35 -27.59 8.41
N VAL A 513 51.42 -27.63 7.07
CA VAL A 513 50.24 -27.93 6.24
C VAL A 513 49.95 -29.46 6.13
N GLY A 514 50.96 -30.32 6.32
CA GLY A 514 50.80 -31.78 6.16
C GLY A 514 50.73 -32.22 4.69
N SER A 515 50.11 -33.37 4.39
CA SER A 515 49.92 -33.87 3.00
C SER A 515 48.57 -34.59 2.84
N SER A 516 48.01 -34.62 1.63
CA SER A 516 46.74 -35.30 1.29
C SER A 516 45.51 -34.70 2.01
N SER A 517 44.61 -35.51 2.60
CA SER A 517 43.40 -35.00 3.28
C SER A 517 43.70 -34.08 4.46
N ALA A 518 44.83 -34.30 5.14
CA ALA A 518 45.31 -33.40 6.18
C ALA A 518 45.67 -32.01 5.62
N GLU A 519 46.23 -31.94 4.40
CA GLU A 519 46.53 -30.66 3.74
C GLU A 519 45.26 -29.85 3.49
N THR A 520 44.21 -30.49 2.98
CA THR A 520 42.91 -29.84 2.77
C THR A 520 42.31 -29.37 4.10
N ALA A 521 42.29 -30.21 5.14
CA ALA A 521 41.73 -29.84 6.44
C ALA A 521 42.35 -28.56 7.02
N ASN A 522 43.67 -28.37 6.90
CA ASN A 522 44.37 -27.22 7.50
C ASN A 522 44.39 -25.96 6.64
N LEU A 523 43.67 -25.95 5.52
CA LEU A 523 43.62 -24.84 4.57
C LEU A 523 42.20 -24.34 4.31
N ILE A 524 41.19 -24.91 4.97
CA ILE A 524 39.80 -24.54 4.77
C ILE A 524 39.52 -23.19 5.41
N THR A 525 38.92 -22.30 4.63
CA THR A 525 38.61 -20.92 4.99
C THR A 525 37.11 -20.68 5.04
N GLY A 526 36.68 -19.46 5.33
CA GLY A 526 35.26 -19.13 5.50
C GLY A 526 34.47 -19.31 4.21
N GLY A 527 33.32 -19.97 4.30
CA GLY A 527 32.37 -20.08 3.20
C GLY A 527 31.52 -18.81 3.05
N GLY A 528 31.04 -18.55 1.84
CA GLY A 528 30.14 -17.42 1.56
C GLY A 528 28.69 -17.69 2.00
N GLY A 529 27.98 -16.68 2.48
CA GLY A 529 26.57 -16.78 2.87
C GLY A 529 25.63 -16.80 1.66
N GLY A 530 24.48 -17.45 1.81
CA GLY A 530 23.44 -17.47 0.78
C GLY A 530 22.69 -16.15 0.66
N GLY A 531 22.22 -15.82 -0.55
CA GLY A 531 21.28 -14.72 -0.74
C GLY A 531 19.93 -15.05 -0.10
N THR A 532 19.16 -14.03 0.28
CA THR A 532 17.79 -14.18 0.81
C THR A 532 16.83 -13.27 0.06
N PHE A 533 15.66 -13.77 -0.28
CA PHE A 533 14.51 -12.95 -0.70
C PHE A 533 13.33 -13.16 0.26
N ALA A 534 12.79 -14.39 0.35
CA ALA A 534 11.72 -14.73 1.29
C ALA A 534 12.23 -15.46 2.55
N LYS A 535 11.53 -15.30 3.68
CA LYS A 535 11.81 -16.02 4.96
C LYS A 535 10.92 -17.25 5.14
N THR A 536 10.71 -18.01 4.07
CA THR A 536 10.02 -19.30 4.11
C THR A 536 11.01 -20.45 4.37
N PRO A 537 10.54 -21.66 4.74
CA PRO A 537 11.38 -22.86 4.82
C PRO A 537 12.19 -23.06 3.52
N ASN A 538 13.51 -23.08 3.64
CA ASN A 538 14.42 -23.07 2.49
C ASN A 538 14.42 -24.42 1.77
N LEU A 539 13.89 -24.43 0.54
CA LEU A 539 13.77 -25.63 -0.27
C LEU A 539 15.06 -25.97 -1.04
N ALA A 540 16.01 -25.04 -1.14
CA ALA A 540 17.30 -25.31 -1.76
C ALA A 540 18.09 -26.41 -1.02
N ILE A 541 17.74 -26.63 0.26
CA ILE A 541 18.35 -27.60 1.17
C ILE A 541 17.83 -29.03 0.93
N ASN A 542 16.60 -29.19 0.43
CA ASN A 542 15.94 -30.49 0.34
C ASN A 542 15.62 -30.93 -1.10
N ILE A 543 15.72 -30.02 -2.10
CA ILE A 543 15.38 -30.34 -3.49
C ILE A 543 16.50 -31.05 -4.24
N GLN A 544 16.12 -31.97 -5.12
CA GLN A 544 17.04 -32.59 -6.07
C GLN A 544 17.26 -31.68 -7.28
N TRP A 545 18.51 -31.26 -7.50
CA TRP A 545 18.86 -30.37 -8.60
C TRP A 545 18.95 -31.12 -9.94
N PRO A 546 18.30 -30.62 -11.01
CA PRO A 546 18.07 -31.40 -12.24
C PRO A 546 19.28 -31.49 -13.21
N ARG A 547 20.24 -30.55 -13.17
CA ARG A 547 21.33 -30.49 -14.17
C ARG A 547 22.59 -31.25 -13.74
N SER A 548 23.20 -31.98 -14.68
CA SER A 548 24.41 -32.81 -14.45
C SER A 548 25.75 -32.08 -14.53
N GLU A 549 25.75 -30.88 -15.11
CA GLU A 549 26.94 -30.04 -15.29
C GLU A 549 27.40 -29.37 -13.98
N HIS A 550 26.58 -29.45 -12.93
CA HIS A 550 26.75 -28.79 -11.63
C HIS A 550 27.47 -29.70 -10.61
N ARG A 551 28.34 -30.62 -11.08
CA ARG A 551 28.83 -31.77 -10.33
C ARG A 551 30.35 -31.97 -10.48
N PRO A 552 31.09 -32.24 -9.40
CA PRO A 552 32.32 -33.01 -9.51
C PRO A 552 31.98 -34.44 -9.97
N ASN A 553 32.68 -34.97 -10.97
CA ASN A 553 32.52 -36.36 -11.41
C ASN A 553 32.81 -37.30 -10.21
N GLY A 554 31.80 -38.02 -9.71
CA GLY A 554 31.93 -38.95 -8.57
C GLY A 554 31.20 -38.56 -7.27
N ALA A 555 30.43 -37.46 -7.24
CA ALA A 555 29.49 -37.16 -6.15
C ALA A 555 28.08 -37.73 -6.44
N ASP A 556 27.33 -38.20 -5.44
CA ASP A 556 25.93 -38.61 -5.64
C ASP A 556 25.01 -37.37 -5.75
N ASN A 557 23.89 -37.57 -6.45
CA ASN A 557 23.02 -36.50 -6.94
C ASN A 557 21.78 -36.32 -6.05
N ILE A 558 21.87 -36.57 -4.73
CA ILE A 558 20.72 -36.58 -3.84
C ILE A 558 20.70 -35.30 -3.00
N GLY A 559 20.36 -34.17 -3.64
CA GLY A 559 20.20 -32.88 -2.97
C GLY A 559 21.46 -32.42 -2.20
N PRO A 560 21.33 -31.45 -1.29
CA PRO A 560 22.21 -31.37 -0.13
C PRO A 560 21.93 -32.56 0.79
N ASP A 561 22.98 -33.32 1.07
CA ASP A 561 22.92 -34.69 1.60
C ASP A 561 22.56 -34.77 3.09
N HIS A 562 21.44 -34.16 3.50
CA HIS A 562 20.87 -34.47 4.80
C HIS A 562 20.17 -35.85 4.76
N ASP A 563 20.99 -36.91 4.79
CA ASP A 563 20.55 -38.28 4.99
C ASP A 563 20.76 -38.66 6.48
N PRO A 564 19.69 -38.73 7.31
CA PRO A 564 19.81 -39.12 8.71
C PRO A 564 20.33 -40.55 8.90
N GLY A 565 20.30 -41.39 7.87
CA GLY A 565 20.94 -42.71 7.85
C GLY A 565 22.47 -42.67 7.71
N ARG A 566 23.04 -41.52 7.29
CA ARG A 566 24.47 -41.32 7.02
C ARG A 566 25.15 -40.42 8.06
N SER A 567 24.44 -39.41 8.58
CA SER A 567 24.86 -38.53 9.70
C SER A 567 23.80 -38.53 10.80
N PRO A 568 23.79 -39.52 11.71
CA PRO A 568 22.67 -39.76 12.59
C PRO A 568 22.60 -38.80 13.79
N TYR A 569 23.60 -37.96 14.03
CA TYR A 569 23.66 -37.02 15.15
C TYR A 569 23.55 -35.57 14.66
N TRP A 570 22.94 -34.71 15.49
CA TRP A 570 22.65 -33.30 15.19
C TRP A 570 23.38 -32.35 16.17
N PRO A 571 23.39 -31.02 15.96
CA PRO A 571 24.16 -30.07 16.79
C PRO A 571 23.81 -30.12 18.27
N ASP A 572 22.65 -30.68 18.61
CA ASP A 572 22.19 -30.93 19.97
C ASP A 572 22.63 -32.28 20.56
N GLY A 573 23.46 -33.05 19.84
CA GLY A 573 23.98 -34.36 20.24
C GLY A 573 22.95 -35.49 20.18
N VAL A 574 21.75 -35.25 19.67
CA VAL A 574 20.66 -36.25 19.63
C VAL A 574 20.80 -37.13 18.39
N ARG A 575 20.82 -38.45 18.61
CA ARG A 575 20.75 -39.44 17.54
C ARG A 575 19.34 -39.49 16.96
N ARG A 576 19.17 -39.26 15.67
CA ARG A 576 17.88 -39.35 14.98
C ARG A 576 17.99 -40.32 13.79
N ASP A 577 17.40 -41.51 13.95
CA ASP A 577 17.44 -42.60 12.95
C ASP A 577 16.52 -42.37 11.75
N THR A 578 15.55 -41.47 11.89
CA THR A 578 14.61 -41.00 10.87
C THR A 578 14.24 -39.57 11.26
N VAL A 579 14.59 -38.58 10.44
CA VAL A 579 14.12 -37.21 10.59
C VAL A 579 13.32 -36.89 9.35
N ASP A 580 12.07 -36.47 9.54
CA ASP A 580 11.41 -35.72 8.49
C ASP A 580 12.13 -34.37 8.43
N LEU A 581 12.80 -34.06 7.32
CA LEU A 581 13.54 -32.81 7.13
C LEU A 581 12.65 -31.57 7.32
N ASN A 582 11.33 -31.74 7.28
CA ASN A 582 10.33 -30.75 7.64
C ASN A 582 10.33 -30.36 9.14
N ASP A 583 11.00 -31.12 10.01
CA ASP A 583 11.05 -30.88 11.46
C ASP A 583 12.06 -29.78 11.86
N PHE A 584 13.00 -29.39 10.98
CA PHE A 584 14.03 -28.37 11.24
C PHE A 584 14.23 -27.40 10.07
N PRO A 585 13.20 -26.62 9.68
CA PRO A 585 13.31 -25.71 8.55
C PRO A 585 14.30 -24.58 8.86
N VAL A 586 15.33 -24.45 8.03
CA VAL A 586 16.08 -23.19 7.92
C VAL A 586 15.21 -22.22 7.14
N TYR A 587 15.02 -21.01 7.66
CA TYR A 587 14.20 -19.99 7.01
C TYR A 587 15.08 -18.99 6.26
N GLY A 588 14.76 -18.71 5.00
CA GLY A 588 15.56 -17.83 4.15
C GLY A 588 16.92 -18.41 3.76
N GLY A 589 17.87 -17.56 3.41
CA GLY A 589 19.24 -17.99 3.08
C GLY A 589 19.99 -18.49 4.30
N GLU A 590 20.99 -19.34 4.08
CA GLU A 590 21.87 -19.83 5.15
C GLU A 590 23.15 -19.01 5.27
N ASP A 591 23.69 -18.94 6.48
CA ASP A 591 25.08 -18.55 6.67
C ASP A 591 26.02 -19.57 6.00
N GLY A 592 27.18 -19.09 5.56
CA GLY A 592 28.30 -19.96 5.24
C GLY A 592 28.81 -20.67 6.49
N MET A 593 29.66 -21.67 6.32
CA MET A 593 30.34 -22.32 7.43
C MET A 593 31.74 -21.78 7.61
N ARG A 594 32.18 -21.76 8.86
CA ARG A 594 33.48 -21.28 9.29
C ARG A 594 34.62 -22.13 8.73
N GLY A 595 35.84 -21.58 8.66
CA GLY A 595 37.05 -22.31 8.33
C GLY A 595 37.38 -23.45 9.32
N SER A 596 38.47 -24.17 9.08
CA SER A 596 38.86 -25.30 9.95
C SER A 596 39.66 -24.87 11.18
N SER A 597 39.30 -25.45 12.33
CA SER A 597 40.10 -25.45 13.56
C SER A 597 41.01 -26.67 13.71
N ALA A 598 41.12 -27.53 12.68
CA ALA A 598 41.87 -28.78 12.78
C ALA A 598 43.35 -28.52 13.20
N GLY A 599 43.77 -29.11 14.32
CA GLY A 599 45.10 -28.89 14.88
C GLY A 599 45.28 -27.55 15.62
N ALA A 600 44.20 -26.80 15.88
CA ALA A 600 44.23 -25.59 16.71
C ALA A 600 44.61 -25.90 18.18
N PRO A 601 45.36 -24.99 18.84
CA PRO A 601 45.64 -25.12 20.26
C PRO A 601 44.39 -24.85 21.11
N LYS A 602 44.33 -25.43 22.31
CA LYS A 602 43.32 -25.07 23.31
C LYS A 602 43.61 -23.69 23.89
N LYS A 603 42.58 -22.87 24.09
CA LYS A 603 42.73 -21.57 24.77
C LYS A 603 43.37 -21.74 26.15
N GLY A 604 44.47 -21.03 26.37
CA GLY A 604 45.28 -21.10 27.59
C GLY A 604 46.42 -22.13 27.56
N ASP A 605 46.50 -22.98 26.53
CA ASP A 605 47.71 -23.76 26.26
C ASP A 605 48.78 -22.78 25.79
N PRO A 606 49.90 -22.60 26.50
CA PRO A 606 50.92 -21.65 26.09
C PRO A 606 51.44 -22.09 24.73
N PHE A 607 51.24 -21.24 23.72
CA PHE A 607 51.92 -21.31 22.43
C PHE A 607 53.39 -21.62 22.71
N ASP A 608 53.85 -22.87 22.53
CA ASP A 608 55.23 -23.21 22.86
C ASP A 608 56.11 -22.65 21.74
N PRO A 609 56.76 -21.50 21.95
CA PRO A 609 57.58 -20.90 20.92
C PRO A 609 58.92 -21.64 20.82
N ARG A 610 59.15 -22.69 21.61
CA ARG A 610 60.41 -23.45 21.68
C ARG A 610 60.27 -24.87 21.16
N ASN A 611 59.06 -25.34 20.93
CA ASN A 611 58.76 -26.64 20.34
C ASN A 611 57.47 -26.54 19.51
N PRO A 612 57.55 -26.15 18.22
CA PRO A 612 56.37 -26.18 17.36
C PRO A 612 55.79 -27.60 17.44
N PRO A 613 54.51 -27.78 17.82
CA PRO A 613 53.91 -29.10 17.87
C PRO A 613 54.17 -29.81 16.53
N SER A 614 54.41 -31.11 16.58
CA SER A 614 54.63 -31.96 15.40
C SER A 614 53.38 -32.10 14.51
N MET A 615 52.39 -31.23 14.69
CA MET A 615 51.09 -31.22 14.05
C MET A 615 50.82 -29.85 13.43
N PRO A 616 49.98 -29.79 12.39
CA PRO A 616 49.42 -28.56 11.85
C PRO A 616 48.86 -27.64 12.93
N HIS A 617 49.02 -26.33 12.76
CA HIS A 617 48.38 -25.30 13.58
C HIS A 617 47.05 -24.92 12.90
N GLY A 618 46.03 -24.45 13.64
CA GLY A 618 44.76 -23.95 13.07
C GLY A 618 44.95 -22.83 12.03
N VAL A 619 43.92 -22.57 11.21
CA VAL A 619 43.98 -21.53 10.16
C VAL A 619 43.90 -20.14 10.78
N TYR A 620 44.70 -19.18 10.28
CA TYR A 620 44.60 -17.78 10.68
C TYR A 620 43.54 -17.09 9.85
N GLY A 621 42.69 -16.27 10.48
CA GLY A 621 41.84 -15.31 9.78
C GLY A 621 42.71 -14.22 9.17
N MET A 622 42.36 -13.78 7.97
CA MET A 622 43.08 -12.72 7.29
C MET A 622 42.69 -11.32 7.78
N GLU A 623 41.49 -11.13 8.31
CA GLU A 623 41.00 -9.84 8.82
C GLU A 623 41.43 -9.60 10.27
N ASP A 624 41.43 -10.65 11.09
CA ASP A 624 41.79 -10.59 12.50
C ASP A 624 43.29 -10.86 12.77
N GLU A 625 43.98 -11.51 11.82
CA GLU A 625 45.35 -12.02 11.97
C GLU A 625 45.50 -12.98 13.16
N MET A 626 44.40 -13.61 13.59
CA MET A 626 44.34 -14.50 14.73
C MET A 626 44.25 -15.94 14.26
N ILE A 627 45.01 -16.81 14.94
CA ILE A 627 44.89 -18.25 14.74
C ILE A 627 43.63 -18.76 15.42
N ASP A 628 42.96 -19.71 14.78
CA ASP A 628 41.87 -20.42 15.43
C ASP A 628 42.29 -21.07 16.76
N GLN A 629 41.44 -20.97 17.77
CA GLN A 629 41.65 -21.53 19.11
C GLN A 629 40.40 -22.28 19.56
N LEU A 630 40.58 -23.47 20.14
CA LEU A 630 39.47 -24.22 20.72
C LEU A 630 39.02 -23.53 22.02
N ASP A 631 37.72 -23.25 22.17
CA ASP A 631 37.16 -22.74 23.42
C ASP A 631 37.32 -23.83 24.51
N PRO A 632 38.01 -23.59 25.65
CA PRO A 632 38.23 -24.63 26.63
C PRO A 632 36.95 -24.91 27.45
N GLN A 633 35.91 -24.10 27.28
CA GLN A 633 34.56 -24.34 27.77
C GLN A 633 33.70 -25.10 26.76
N ASP A 634 34.14 -25.25 25.50
CA ASP A 634 33.48 -26.15 24.56
C ASP A 634 33.66 -27.60 25.06
N PRO A 635 32.56 -28.32 25.36
CA PRO A 635 32.63 -29.70 25.80
C PRO A 635 33.34 -30.65 24.81
N ASN A 636 33.53 -30.23 23.56
CA ASN A 636 34.14 -31.00 22.47
C ASN A 636 35.62 -30.66 22.21
N ALA A 637 36.22 -29.67 22.90
CA ALA A 637 37.60 -29.22 22.68
C ALA A 637 38.69 -30.33 22.84
N GLY A 638 38.32 -31.53 23.32
CA GLY A 638 39.20 -32.71 23.41
C GLY A 638 39.29 -33.59 22.16
N ALA A 639 38.45 -33.38 21.14
CA ALA A 639 38.38 -34.21 19.93
C ALA A 639 39.34 -33.69 18.84
N THR A 640 40.66 -33.89 19.02
CA THR A 640 41.70 -33.38 18.11
C THR A 640 41.78 -34.09 16.74
N THR A 641 40.77 -34.84 16.33
CA THR A 641 40.74 -35.61 15.08
C THR A 641 39.64 -35.10 14.18
N PHE A 642 39.98 -34.64 12.98
CA PHE A 642 39.02 -34.25 11.95
C PHE A 642 38.17 -35.47 11.54
N ASP A 643 36.93 -35.54 12.02
CA ASP A 643 35.97 -36.60 11.71
C ASP A 643 34.70 -36.03 11.03
N PRO A 644 34.63 -36.03 9.69
CA PRO A 644 33.49 -35.45 8.97
C PRO A 644 32.27 -36.37 8.90
N TYR A 645 32.32 -37.59 9.48
CA TYR A 645 31.24 -38.57 9.42
C TYR A 645 30.16 -38.39 10.49
N TRP A 646 30.50 -37.73 11.60
CA TRP A 646 29.62 -37.54 12.76
C TRP A 646 28.91 -38.81 13.24
N ASP A 647 29.65 -39.89 13.46
CA ASP A 647 29.09 -41.18 13.90
C ASP A 647 28.98 -41.33 15.43
N THR A 648 29.26 -40.26 16.18
CA THR A 648 29.18 -40.18 17.63
C THR A 648 28.31 -38.98 18.10
N PRO A 649 27.73 -39.01 19.31
CA PRO A 649 26.94 -37.90 19.86
C PRO A 649 27.76 -36.63 20.18
N THR A 650 29.05 -36.65 19.89
CA THR A 650 30.01 -35.57 20.15
C THR A 650 30.27 -34.86 18.83
N ILE A 651 30.31 -33.52 18.82
CA ILE A 651 30.57 -32.77 17.58
C ILE A 651 31.97 -33.16 17.10
N PRO A 652 32.13 -33.62 15.84
CA PRO A 652 33.32 -34.37 15.44
C PRO A 652 34.43 -33.47 14.85
N PHE A 653 34.23 -32.15 14.91
CA PHE A 653 35.19 -31.07 14.63
C PHE A 653 34.75 -29.83 15.42
N ASP A 654 35.70 -28.97 15.80
CA ASP A 654 35.43 -27.73 16.53
C ASP A 654 35.29 -26.58 15.52
N TYR A 655 34.37 -25.64 15.73
CA TYR A 655 34.31 -24.42 14.92
C TYR A 655 35.34 -23.38 15.39
N GLY A 656 36.02 -23.65 16.50
CA GLY A 656 37.00 -22.76 17.09
C GLY A 656 36.37 -21.52 17.71
N HIS A 657 37.20 -20.54 18.06
CA HIS A 657 36.74 -19.34 18.76
C HIS A 657 36.04 -18.42 17.75
N PRO A 658 34.83 -17.92 18.04
CA PRO A 658 34.03 -17.13 17.08
C PRO A 658 34.59 -15.73 16.76
N THR A 659 35.80 -15.42 17.22
CA THR A 659 36.51 -14.17 16.94
C THR A 659 37.94 -14.37 16.44
N ASP A 660 38.40 -15.63 16.31
CA ASP A 660 39.80 -15.94 15.99
C ASP A 660 39.84 -16.98 14.87
N GLY A 661 40.29 -16.65 13.66
CA GLY A 661 40.32 -17.57 12.51
C GLY A 661 39.30 -17.19 11.42
N PRO A 662 39.24 -17.91 10.28
CA PRO A 662 38.45 -17.47 9.12
C PRO A 662 36.93 -17.57 9.34
N ASP A 663 36.26 -16.42 9.42
CA ASP A 663 34.83 -16.32 9.68
C ASP A 663 33.94 -16.58 8.45
N PRO A 664 32.74 -17.16 8.66
CA PRO A 664 31.78 -17.37 7.59
C PRO A 664 31.17 -16.06 7.09
N GLY A 665 30.65 -16.09 5.87
CA GLY A 665 29.75 -15.08 5.35
C GLY A 665 28.34 -15.26 5.91
N LYS A 666 27.68 -14.17 6.29
CA LYS A 666 26.29 -14.20 6.76
C LYS A 666 25.28 -14.32 5.62
N ALA A 667 24.13 -14.93 5.86
CA ALA A 667 23.00 -14.90 4.96
C ALA A 667 22.56 -13.45 4.65
N GLY A 668 22.05 -13.23 3.45
CA GLY A 668 21.45 -11.96 3.07
C GLY A 668 20.22 -11.63 3.93
N GLY A 669 19.91 -10.35 4.04
CA GLY A 669 18.66 -9.89 4.67
C GLY A 669 17.45 -10.15 3.78
N SER A 670 16.29 -10.44 4.38
CA SER A 670 15.01 -10.42 3.68
C SER A 670 14.51 -8.99 3.52
N VAL A 671 13.77 -8.73 2.45
CA VAL A 671 13.01 -7.48 2.29
C VAL A 671 11.75 -7.46 3.17
N PHE A 672 11.25 -8.64 3.54
CA PHE A 672 10.12 -8.80 4.45
C PHE A 672 10.51 -8.54 5.91
N SER A 673 9.54 -8.06 6.66
CA SER A 673 9.65 -7.78 8.08
C SER A 673 9.93 -9.06 8.88
N ASN A 674 10.26 -8.91 10.16
CA ASN A 674 10.52 -10.04 11.05
C ASN A 674 9.45 -10.10 12.15
N ASP A 675 8.19 -10.15 11.73
CA ASP A 675 7.01 -10.15 12.61
C ASP A 675 6.61 -11.56 13.09
N GLY A 676 7.26 -12.61 12.58
CA GLY A 676 7.05 -13.99 12.99
C GLY A 676 5.97 -14.72 12.17
N THR A 677 5.45 -14.11 11.10
CA THR A 677 4.54 -14.75 10.14
C THR A 677 5.07 -14.57 8.72
N THR A 678 4.55 -15.38 7.79
CA THR A 678 4.79 -15.24 6.33
C THR A 678 3.48 -15.03 5.58
N ALA A 679 2.39 -14.78 6.32
CA ALA A 679 1.03 -14.68 5.78
C ALA A 679 0.79 -13.40 4.95
N ASN A 680 1.72 -12.46 4.97
CA ASN A 680 1.71 -11.17 4.26
C ASN A 680 3.00 -10.96 3.41
N ASP A 681 3.82 -12.00 3.22
CA ASP A 681 5.09 -11.96 2.47
C ASP A 681 4.87 -11.95 0.94
N PHE A 682 4.09 -10.99 0.43
CA PHE A 682 3.76 -10.87 -1.00
C PHE A 682 3.53 -9.43 -1.44
N PHE A 683 3.26 -9.25 -2.74
CA PHE A 683 2.89 -7.99 -3.38
C PHE A 683 1.39 -7.99 -3.73
N GLY A 684 0.65 -6.99 -3.25
CA GLY A 684 -0.80 -6.88 -3.49
C GLY A 684 -1.65 -7.26 -2.27
N SER A 685 -2.84 -7.83 -2.50
CA SER A 685 -3.80 -8.16 -1.44
C SER A 685 -4.30 -9.59 -1.56
N ARG A 686 -4.43 -10.28 -0.43
CA ARG A 686 -4.98 -11.63 -0.32
C ARG A 686 -6.35 -11.57 0.34
N TYR A 687 -7.34 -12.25 -0.23
CA TYR A 687 -8.67 -12.39 0.38
C TYR A 687 -8.89 -13.82 0.85
N ASP A 688 -9.34 -13.98 2.09
CA ASP A 688 -9.80 -15.26 2.61
C ASP A 688 -11.34 -15.25 2.77
N PRO A 689 -12.09 -15.89 1.85
CA PRO A 689 -13.54 -15.95 1.92
C PRO A 689 -14.08 -16.64 3.18
N LYS A 690 -13.29 -17.52 3.81
CA LYS A 690 -13.71 -18.24 5.02
C LYS A 690 -13.77 -17.35 6.24
N THR A 691 -12.79 -16.45 6.39
CA THR A 691 -12.73 -15.50 7.50
C THR A 691 -13.32 -14.13 7.15
N GLY A 692 -13.49 -13.84 5.85
CA GLY A 692 -13.91 -12.54 5.35
C GLY A 692 -12.83 -11.47 5.44
N THR A 693 -11.56 -11.87 5.64
CA THR A 693 -10.45 -10.95 5.88
C THR A 693 -9.67 -10.68 4.59
N VAL A 694 -9.21 -9.43 4.45
CA VAL A 694 -8.25 -9.04 3.41
C VAL A 694 -6.93 -8.72 4.09
N ILE A 695 -5.85 -9.35 3.62
CA ILE A 695 -4.49 -9.15 4.11
C ILE A 695 -3.71 -8.39 3.03
N LYS A 696 -3.23 -7.19 3.36
CA LYS A 696 -2.33 -6.43 2.50
C LYS A 696 -0.91 -6.98 2.62
N GLY A 697 -0.27 -7.22 1.48
CA GLY A 697 1.11 -7.69 1.40
C GLY A 697 2.11 -6.59 1.79
N GLU A 698 3.30 -6.98 2.23
CA GLU A 698 4.34 -6.05 2.66
C GLU A 698 5.05 -5.35 1.49
N LEU A 699 5.08 -5.96 0.30
CA LEU A 699 5.76 -5.37 -0.84
C LEU A 699 4.92 -4.25 -1.45
N LEU A 700 5.55 -3.09 -1.65
CA LEU A 700 4.97 -1.97 -2.40
C LEU A 700 5.20 -2.07 -3.91
N ALA A 701 6.18 -2.87 -4.31
CA ALA A 701 6.51 -3.16 -5.69
C ALA A 701 7.10 -4.57 -5.76
N PRO A 702 6.91 -5.29 -6.87
CA PRO A 702 7.46 -6.62 -7.00
C PRO A 702 8.99 -6.56 -7.10
N TRP A 703 9.65 -7.48 -6.38
CA TRP A 703 11.10 -7.54 -6.18
C TRP A 703 11.78 -8.65 -7.02
N ALA A 704 13.08 -8.86 -6.87
CA ALA A 704 13.84 -9.98 -7.44
C ALA A 704 14.75 -10.65 -6.39
N GLY A 705 15.43 -11.74 -6.72
CA GLY A 705 16.34 -12.44 -5.82
C GLY A 705 17.66 -11.70 -5.63
N SER A 706 18.26 -11.82 -4.45
CA SER A 706 19.63 -11.39 -4.12
C SER A 706 20.69 -12.45 -4.45
N GLY A 707 21.91 -12.03 -4.78
CA GLY A 707 23.05 -12.92 -5.04
C GLY A 707 23.69 -13.48 -3.77
N GLY A 708 24.39 -14.59 -3.91
CA GLY A 708 25.17 -15.22 -2.84
C GLY A 708 26.54 -14.57 -2.65
N GLY A 709 27.14 -14.78 -1.48
CA GLY A 709 28.47 -14.28 -1.15
C GLY A 709 29.61 -15.12 -1.72
N ALA A 710 30.73 -14.49 -2.05
CA ALA A 710 31.95 -15.20 -2.43
C ALA A 710 32.58 -15.91 -1.23
N SER A 711 33.35 -16.97 -1.48
CA SER A 711 34.08 -17.68 -0.43
C SER A 711 35.49 -17.13 -0.23
N GLY A 712 36.10 -17.43 0.92
CA GLY A 712 37.42 -16.93 1.28
C GLY A 712 38.57 -17.58 0.52
N ASP A 713 39.65 -16.82 0.33
CA ASP A 713 40.91 -17.30 -0.26
C ASP A 713 41.80 -17.97 0.79
N SER A 714 42.65 -18.90 0.37
CA SER A 714 43.58 -19.61 1.25
C SER A 714 45.03 -19.39 0.84
N GLN A 715 45.91 -18.96 1.75
CA GLN A 715 47.33 -18.71 1.46
C GLN A 715 48.26 -19.50 2.36
N VAL A 716 49.34 -20.02 1.79
CA VAL A 716 50.45 -20.62 2.57
C VAL A 716 51.64 -19.66 2.62
N ILE A 717 52.01 -19.23 3.83
CA ILE A 717 53.09 -18.26 4.07
C ILE A 717 54.29 -18.95 4.75
N PRO A 718 55.52 -18.74 4.26
CA PRO A 718 56.71 -19.25 4.93
C PRO A 718 57.08 -18.38 6.14
N ARG A 719 57.08 -18.95 7.35
CA ARG A 719 57.64 -18.31 8.56
C ARG A 719 58.93 -19.04 8.99
N PRO A 720 60.10 -18.38 8.97
CA PRO A 720 61.35 -19.03 9.35
C PRO A 720 61.37 -19.33 10.85
N VAL A 721 61.86 -20.51 11.21
CA VAL A 721 62.15 -20.90 12.60
C VAL A 721 63.64 -20.70 12.83
N VAL A 722 63.99 -19.77 13.72
CA VAL A 722 65.39 -19.47 14.09
C VAL A 722 65.58 -19.82 15.56
N ASN A 723 66.54 -20.70 15.87
CA ASN A 723 66.82 -21.18 17.23
C ASN A 723 65.60 -21.80 17.95
N GLY A 724 64.73 -22.48 17.20
CA GLY A 724 63.51 -23.08 17.73
C GLY A 724 62.35 -22.10 17.90
N GLN A 725 62.54 -20.80 17.65
CA GLN A 725 61.49 -19.78 17.70
C GLN A 725 60.99 -19.40 16.30
N MET A 726 59.68 -19.40 16.15
CA MET A 726 58.99 -18.94 14.94
C MET A 726 59.09 -17.41 14.83
N GLY A 727 59.47 -16.88 13.66
CA GLY A 727 59.54 -15.44 13.43
C GLY A 727 58.18 -14.73 13.62
N PRO A 728 58.13 -13.44 13.98
CA PRO A 728 56.88 -12.69 14.20
C PRO A 728 55.90 -12.74 13.02
N LEU A 729 54.59 -12.72 13.29
CA LEU A 729 53.56 -12.75 12.24
C LEU A 729 53.61 -11.50 11.35
N ILE A 730 53.82 -10.33 11.96
CA ILE A 730 53.96 -9.04 11.28
C ILE A 730 55.11 -8.98 10.27
N ASP A 731 56.09 -9.88 10.39
CA ASP A 731 57.22 -9.96 9.45
C ASP A 731 56.89 -10.85 8.23
N ALA A 732 55.75 -11.54 8.24
CA ALA A 732 55.35 -12.54 7.24
C ALA A 732 54.01 -12.24 6.56
N PHE A 733 53.07 -11.61 7.27
CA PHE A 733 51.77 -11.17 6.75
C PHE A 733 51.61 -9.66 6.91
N PRO A 734 51.11 -8.92 5.89
CA PRO A 734 50.83 -9.38 4.52
C PRO A 734 52.11 -9.75 3.76
N ALA A 735 52.04 -10.64 2.78
CA ALA A 735 53.22 -11.16 2.08
C ALA A 735 53.88 -10.09 1.20
N ARG A 736 55.22 -9.99 1.28
CA ARG A 736 56.02 -9.01 0.51
C ARG A 736 57.27 -9.67 -0.08
N PRO A 737 57.39 -9.84 -1.42
CA PRO A 737 56.41 -9.50 -2.46
C PRO A 737 55.25 -10.51 -2.55
N PHE A 738 54.10 -10.05 -3.04
CA PHE A 738 52.95 -10.88 -3.36
C PHE A 738 52.92 -11.26 -4.86
N PRO A 739 52.65 -12.52 -5.24
CA PRO A 739 52.54 -13.70 -4.38
C PRO A 739 53.91 -14.17 -3.86
N PRO A 740 53.99 -14.86 -2.70
CA PRO A 740 55.26 -15.31 -2.14
C PRO A 740 55.93 -16.35 -3.05
N SER A 741 57.25 -16.20 -3.29
CA SER A 741 58.02 -17.19 -4.08
C SER A 741 58.09 -18.53 -3.32
N GLY A 742 57.22 -19.47 -3.68
CA GLY A 742 57.18 -20.82 -3.11
C GLY A 742 56.00 -21.14 -2.17
N GLY A 743 55.01 -20.25 -2.03
CA GLY A 743 53.75 -20.51 -1.30
C GLY A 743 52.55 -20.70 -2.23
N TYR A 744 51.64 -21.61 -1.90
CA TYR A 744 50.38 -21.83 -2.65
C TYR A 744 49.34 -20.78 -2.23
N TYR A 745 48.79 -20.03 -3.19
CA TYR A 745 47.60 -19.20 -3.00
C TYR A 745 46.45 -19.87 -3.73
N ARG A 746 45.37 -20.18 -3.02
CA ARG A 746 44.19 -20.86 -3.53
C ARG A 746 43.00 -19.93 -3.45
N LYS A 747 42.36 -19.73 -4.59
CA LYS A 747 41.26 -18.78 -4.72
C LYS A 747 39.95 -19.33 -4.17
N GLY A 748 39.15 -18.48 -3.55
CA GLY A 748 37.74 -18.74 -3.29
C GLY A 748 36.93 -18.77 -4.59
N ALA A 749 35.68 -19.19 -4.50
CA ALA A 749 34.72 -19.16 -5.61
C ALA A 749 33.81 -17.93 -5.51
N PRO A 750 33.36 -17.37 -6.66
CA PRO A 750 32.38 -16.30 -6.66
C PRO A 750 31.01 -16.81 -6.18
N GLY A 751 30.14 -15.93 -5.71
CA GLY A 751 28.78 -16.32 -5.30
C GLY A 751 27.86 -16.62 -6.48
N GLY A 752 26.77 -17.36 -6.26
CA GLY A 752 25.72 -17.58 -7.27
C GLY A 752 24.86 -16.33 -7.50
N GLY A 753 24.38 -16.10 -8.73
CA GLY A 753 23.50 -14.96 -9.05
C GLY A 753 22.09 -15.12 -8.48
N GLY A 754 21.42 -14.03 -8.12
CA GLY A 754 20.02 -14.05 -7.68
C GLY A 754 19.04 -14.38 -8.81
N GLY A 755 17.93 -15.04 -8.48
CA GLY A 755 16.85 -15.33 -9.41
C GLY A 755 16.12 -14.07 -9.87
N GLY A 756 15.69 -14.05 -11.12
CA GLY A 756 15.09 -12.88 -11.73
C GLY A 756 13.63 -12.62 -11.35
N GLN A 757 13.14 -11.46 -11.78
CA GLN A 757 11.73 -11.11 -11.70
C GLN A 757 11.05 -11.34 -13.05
N LEU A 758 9.95 -12.10 -13.02
CA LEU A 758 9.05 -12.34 -14.14
C LEU A 758 7.64 -11.92 -13.79
N GLN A 759 7.03 -11.12 -14.65
CA GLN A 759 5.61 -10.81 -14.57
C GLN A 759 4.92 -11.13 -15.90
N ILE A 760 3.83 -11.88 -15.83
CA ILE A 760 2.94 -12.14 -16.95
C ILE A 760 1.57 -11.61 -16.57
N LEU A 761 1.12 -10.57 -17.25
CA LEU A 761 -0.16 -9.92 -17.00
C LEU A 761 -1.03 -10.03 -18.25
N ALA A 762 -2.08 -10.83 -18.17
CA ALA A 762 -2.96 -11.17 -19.27
C ALA A 762 -4.38 -10.65 -19.04
N ILE A 763 -4.98 -10.06 -20.07
CA ILE A 763 -6.43 -9.83 -20.07
C ILE A 763 -7.17 -11.18 -20.25
N GLY A 764 -6.71 -11.98 -21.22
CA GLY A 764 -7.17 -13.35 -21.44
C GLY A 764 -6.65 -14.33 -20.40
N LYS A 765 -6.86 -15.63 -20.66
CA LYS A 765 -6.52 -16.69 -19.71
C LYS A 765 -5.03 -17.05 -19.79
N ILE A 766 -4.49 -17.57 -18.69
CA ILE A 766 -3.17 -18.19 -18.66
C ILE A 766 -3.34 -19.70 -18.69
N VAL A 767 -2.73 -20.38 -19.67
CA VAL A 767 -2.79 -21.83 -19.84
C VAL A 767 -1.41 -22.43 -19.56
N LEU A 768 -1.35 -23.39 -18.63
CA LEU A 768 -0.13 -24.16 -18.36
C LEU A 768 -0.28 -25.61 -18.86
N GLY A 769 0.64 -26.02 -19.74
CA GLY A 769 0.74 -27.39 -20.21
C GLY A 769 1.36 -28.35 -19.20
N ASN A 770 1.27 -29.66 -19.47
CA ASN A 770 1.88 -30.69 -18.62
C ASN A 770 3.40 -30.55 -18.45
N ASP A 771 4.08 -30.05 -19.49
CA ASP A 771 5.54 -29.92 -19.56
C ASP A 771 6.00 -28.46 -19.41
N ALA A 772 5.07 -27.56 -19.03
CA ALA A 772 5.37 -26.15 -18.81
C ALA A 772 6.42 -25.98 -17.72
N LYS A 773 7.35 -25.03 -17.93
CA LYS A 773 8.35 -24.62 -16.95
C LYS A 773 8.49 -23.11 -16.92
N ILE A 774 8.34 -22.52 -15.75
CA ILE A 774 8.55 -21.09 -15.50
C ILE A 774 9.53 -20.99 -14.33
N ASP A 775 10.80 -20.77 -14.62
CA ASP A 775 11.88 -20.86 -13.64
C ASP A 775 12.46 -19.48 -13.34
N ALA A 776 12.58 -19.16 -12.05
CA ALA A 776 13.25 -17.99 -11.50
C ALA A 776 14.17 -18.41 -10.35
N ASP A 777 14.90 -19.50 -10.53
CA ASP A 777 15.76 -20.05 -9.48
C ASP A 777 16.97 -19.16 -9.21
N GLY A 778 17.48 -19.24 -7.98
CA GLY A 778 18.79 -18.70 -7.63
C GLY A 778 19.92 -19.56 -8.20
N GLY A 779 21.00 -18.92 -8.61
CA GLY A 779 22.21 -19.55 -9.10
C GLY A 779 22.94 -20.33 -8.01
N ILE A 780 23.49 -21.48 -8.37
CA ILE A 780 24.15 -22.41 -7.45
C ILE A 780 25.55 -21.90 -7.05
N GLY A 781 25.88 -21.98 -5.76
CA GLY A 781 27.23 -21.78 -5.25
C GLY A 781 28.18 -22.91 -5.65
N HIS A 782 29.46 -22.59 -5.79
CA HIS A 782 30.53 -23.52 -6.17
C HIS A 782 31.67 -23.55 -5.14
N GLY A 783 32.47 -24.61 -5.19
CA GLY A 783 33.70 -24.73 -4.41
C GLY A 783 34.87 -23.97 -5.01
N GLY A 784 35.72 -23.43 -4.14
CA GLY A 784 36.97 -22.74 -4.48
C GLY A 784 38.04 -23.67 -5.02
N GLU A 785 39.24 -23.13 -5.19
CA GLU A 785 40.40 -23.85 -5.72
C GLU A 785 40.75 -25.06 -4.85
N SER A 786 41.12 -26.16 -5.50
CA SER A 786 41.42 -27.42 -4.83
C SER A 786 42.92 -27.58 -4.54
N THR A 787 43.23 -28.16 -3.38
CA THR A 787 44.59 -28.57 -2.98
C THR A 787 45.13 -29.71 -3.84
N LEU A 788 44.26 -30.65 -4.20
CA LEU A 788 44.56 -31.79 -5.07
C LEU A 788 43.29 -32.26 -5.79
N TYR A 789 43.40 -32.57 -7.09
CA TYR A 789 42.28 -32.97 -7.95
C TYR A 789 41.08 -32.01 -7.84
N SER A 790 39.86 -32.53 -7.97
CA SER A 790 38.60 -31.78 -7.88
C SER A 790 37.85 -32.03 -6.58
N TYR A 791 38.54 -32.43 -5.51
CA TYR A 791 37.91 -32.84 -4.25
C TYR A 791 38.51 -32.12 -3.02
N GLY A 792 39.60 -31.35 -3.19
CA GLY A 792 40.32 -30.68 -2.11
C GLY A 792 39.99 -29.19 -1.97
N GLN A 793 38.75 -28.77 -2.21
CA GLN A 793 38.35 -27.36 -2.22
C GLN A 793 38.62 -26.69 -0.87
N VAL A 794 39.20 -25.49 -0.89
CA VAL A 794 39.53 -24.70 0.32
C VAL A 794 38.33 -23.95 0.91
N SER A 795 37.28 -23.70 0.14
CA SER A 795 36.08 -23.00 0.63
C SER A 795 34.92 -23.21 -0.34
N GLY A 796 33.70 -22.86 0.07
CA GLY A 796 32.48 -22.93 -0.73
C GLY A 796 31.73 -21.60 -0.73
N SER A 797 31.26 -21.16 -1.89
CA SER A 797 30.52 -19.91 -2.08
C SER A 797 29.03 -20.07 -1.83
N GLY A 798 28.34 -18.97 -1.52
CA GLY A 798 26.91 -18.97 -1.27
C GLY A 798 26.07 -19.07 -2.56
N GLY A 799 24.93 -19.74 -2.48
CA GLY A 799 23.91 -19.72 -3.54
C GLY A 799 23.11 -18.42 -3.56
N GLY A 800 22.67 -17.98 -4.74
CA GLY A 800 21.75 -16.84 -4.86
C GLY A 800 20.34 -17.23 -4.41
N SER A 801 19.50 -16.28 -3.99
CA SER A 801 18.10 -16.57 -3.66
C SER A 801 17.23 -16.73 -4.90
N GLY A 802 16.08 -17.39 -4.75
CA GLY A 802 15.04 -17.46 -5.78
C GLY A 802 14.45 -16.08 -6.09
N GLY A 803 13.84 -15.96 -7.27
CA GLY A 803 13.29 -14.74 -7.81
C GLY A 803 11.81 -14.51 -7.49
N HIS A 804 11.14 -13.71 -8.31
CA HIS A 804 9.72 -13.38 -8.11
C HIS A 804 8.94 -13.66 -9.38
N ILE A 805 7.93 -14.52 -9.28
CA ILE A 805 7.04 -14.85 -10.41
C ILE A 805 5.63 -14.36 -10.09
N ILE A 806 5.10 -13.50 -10.95
CA ILE A 806 3.71 -13.03 -10.89
C ILE A 806 2.98 -13.48 -12.14
N LEU A 807 1.97 -14.31 -11.96
CA LEU A 807 1.03 -14.72 -12.99
C LEU A 807 -0.31 -14.07 -12.70
N HIS A 808 -0.68 -13.09 -13.51
CA HIS A 808 -1.87 -12.28 -13.33
C HIS A 808 -2.77 -12.42 -14.55
N THR A 809 -4.04 -12.75 -14.31
CA THR A 809 -5.07 -12.83 -15.35
C THR A 809 -6.33 -12.09 -14.92
N ALA A 810 -6.95 -11.37 -15.84
CA ALA A 810 -8.28 -10.79 -15.64
C ALA A 810 -9.43 -11.79 -15.85
N SER A 811 -9.11 -13.03 -16.25
CA SER A 811 -10.09 -14.08 -16.54
C SER A 811 -9.78 -15.35 -15.76
N LYS A 812 -8.90 -16.24 -16.27
CA LYS A 812 -8.79 -17.63 -15.77
C LYS A 812 -7.38 -18.19 -15.80
N LEU A 813 -7.10 -19.09 -14.86
CA LEU A 813 -5.94 -19.98 -14.89
C LEU A 813 -6.38 -21.37 -15.34
N ASP A 814 -5.92 -21.80 -16.51
CA ASP A 814 -6.27 -23.07 -17.13
C ASP A 814 -5.17 -24.11 -16.90
N LEU A 815 -5.46 -25.09 -16.04
CA LEU A 815 -4.59 -26.22 -15.71
C LEU A 815 -5.10 -27.53 -16.29
N LEU A 816 -6.06 -27.51 -17.24
CA LEU A 816 -6.67 -28.72 -17.78
C LEU A 816 -5.65 -29.71 -18.36
N GLY A 817 -4.56 -29.19 -18.92
CA GLY A 817 -3.50 -29.98 -19.53
C GLY A 817 -2.54 -30.65 -18.55
N VAL A 818 -2.59 -30.32 -17.25
CA VAL A 818 -1.64 -30.80 -16.25
C VAL A 818 -2.06 -32.14 -15.67
N TYR A 819 -1.13 -33.11 -15.57
CA TYR A 819 -1.40 -34.40 -14.94
C TYR A 819 -0.82 -34.48 -13.52
N LEU A 820 -1.70 -34.35 -12.52
CA LEU A 820 -1.39 -34.45 -11.08
C LEU A 820 -1.60 -35.88 -10.51
N GLY A 821 -1.78 -36.88 -11.36
CA GLY A 821 -2.13 -38.24 -10.94
C GLY A 821 -3.64 -38.46 -10.78
N SER A 822 -3.98 -39.55 -10.07
CA SER A 822 -5.36 -39.96 -9.77
C SER A 822 -5.42 -40.61 -8.39
N GLY A 823 -6.47 -40.35 -7.62
CA GLY A 823 -6.62 -40.89 -6.26
C GLY A 823 -8.00 -40.70 -5.66
N SER A 824 -8.11 -40.88 -4.35
CA SER A 824 -9.33 -40.70 -3.56
C SER A 824 -9.26 -39.51 -2.60
N GLN A 825 -8.03 -39.09 -2.23
CA GLN A 825 -7.75 -37.99 -1.31
C GLN A 825 -6.71 -37.04 -1.91
N PHE A 826 -6.63 -35.81 -1.37
CA PHE A 826 -5.70 -34.78 -1.86
C PHE A 826 -4.23 -35.24 -1.77
N SER A 827 -3.87 -35.96 -0.70
CA SER A 827 -2.54 -36.53 -0.49
C SER A 827 -2.13 -37.61 -1.52
N ASP A 828 -3.06 -38.12 -2.32
CA ASP A 828 -2.76 -39.09 -3.39
C ASP A 828 -2.23 -38.41 -4.66
N LEU A 829 -2.33 -37.08 -4.74
CA LEU A 829 -1.90 -36.30 -5.90
C LEU A 829 -0.37 -36.11 -5.91
N THR A 830 0.20 -36.03 -7.11
CA THR A 830 1.64 -35.89 -7.32
C THR A 830 2.00 -34.44 -7.67
N PRO A 831 2.87 -33.78 -6.89
CA PRO A 831 3.38 -32.46 -7.20
C PRO A 831 4.11 -32.39 -8.55
N ARG A 832 4.07 -31.21 -9.15
CA ARG A 832 4.72 -30.83 -10.41
C ARG A 832 5.40 -29.48 -10.21
N ASP A 833 6.69 -29.40 -10.48
CA ASP A 833 7.41 -28.12 -10.39
C ASP A 833 7.22 -27.31 -11.68
N LEU A 834 5.99 -26.94 -12.06
CA LEU A 834 5.76 -26.18 -13.31
C LEU A 834 6.22 -24.73 -13.18
N VAL A 835 6.08 -24.14 -12.00
CA VAL A 835 6.53 -22.78 -11.67
C VAL A 835 7.52 -22.87 -10.51
N ARG A 836 8.75 -22.38 -10.69
CA ARG A 836 9.82 -22.59 -9.71
C ARG A 836 10.58 -21.32 -9.40
N ALA A 837 10.77 -21.02 -8.12
CA ALA A 837 11.56 -19.89 -7.63
C ALA A 837 12.35 -20.29 -6.37
N VAL A 838 13.15 -21.34 -6.48
CA VAL A 838 13.92 -21.90 -5.35
C VAL A 838 15.30 -21.24 -5.29
N GLY A 839 15.83 -21.03 -4.08
CA GLY A 839 17.19 -20.54 -3.92
C GLY A 839 18.24 -21.52 -4.46
N GLY A 840 19.43 -21.03 -4.77
CA GLY A 840 20.54 -21.81 -5.26
C GLY A 840 21.17 -22.70 -4.18
N ARG A 841 21.69 -23.84 -4.61
CA ARG A 841 22.43 -24.77 -3.74
C ARG A 841 23.70 -24.12 -3.16
N ARG A 842 24.12 -24.60 -1.99
CA ARG A 842 25.42 -24.34 -1.32
C ARG A 842 26.62 -24.69 -2.20
N GLY A 843 27.67 -23.88 -2.13
CA GLY A 843 29.00 -24.26 -2.62
C GLY A 843 29.67 -25.27 -1.69
N TRP A 844 30.26 -26.31 -2.26
CA TRP A 844 30.92 -27.38 -1.51
C TRP A 844 32.35 -27.01 -1.10
N ALA A 845 32.81 -27.57 0.02
CA ALA A 845 34.17 -27.47 0.49
C ALA A 845 34.65 -28.84 1.02
N ALA A 846 35.95 -29.09 0.97
CA ALA A 846 36.58 -30.26 1.60
C ALA A 846 35.99 -31.64 1.23
N SER A 847 35.46 -31.82 0.01
CA SER A 847 34.78 -33.06 -0.41
C SER A 847 35.62 -34.33 -0.23
N TRP A 848 36.95 -34.23 -0.31
CA TRP A 848 37.85 -35.37 -0.12
C TRP A 848 37.92 -35.84 1.33
N CYS A 849 37.66 -34.92 2.26
CA CYS A 849 37.66 -35.21 3.66
C CYS A 849 36.34 -35.91 4.05
N SER A 850 35.20 -35.56 3.43
CA SER A 850 33.94 -36.30 3.58
C SER A 850 33.85 -37.52 2.66
N ARG A 851 34.05 -38.71 3.20
CA ARG A 851 33.66 -39.95 2.52
C ARG A 851 32.32 -40.39 3.10
N ILE A 852 31.42 -40.93 2.29
CA ILE A 852 30.13 -41.43 2.78
C ILE A 852 30.31 -42.85 3.37
N ARG A 853 29.64 -43.16 4.50
CA ARG A 853 29.78 -44.46 5.17
C ARG A 853 29.13 -45.56 4.31
N GLY A 854 29.89 -46.61 3.99
CA GLY A 854 29.38 -47.75 3.21
C GLY A 854 29.51 -47.61 1.68
N THR A 855 29.99 -46.47 1.19
CA THR A 855 30.30 -46.27 -0.24
C THR A 855 31.78 -45.95 -0.38
N SER A 856 32.52 -46.71 -1.19
CA SER A 856 33.99 -46.60 -1.21
C SER A 856 34.53 -45.38 -1.98
N ASN A 857 33.69 -44.64 -2.73
CA ASN A 857 34.15 -43.73 -3.80
C ASN A 857 33.38 -42.39 -3.95
N THR A 858 32.45 -42.01 -3.07
CA THR A 858 31.66 -40.78 -3.22
C THR A 858 32.11 -39.67 -2.26
N TYR A 859 32.53 -38.54 -2.85
CA TYR A 859 33.01 -37.31 -2.21
C TYR A 859 31.97 -36.21 -2.48
N ASP A 860 31.33 -35.62 -1.47
CA ASP A 860 30.17 -34.71 -1.65
C ASP A 860 30.44 -33.25 -1.24
N GLY A 861 31.18 -33.02 -0.15
CA GLY A 861 31.54 -31.70 0.41
C GLY A 861 30.37 -30.76 0.71
N ASN A 862 29.13 -31.28 0.79
CA ASN A 862 27.90 -30.47 0.85
C ASN A 862 26.94 -30.83 2.01
N GLY A 863 27.40 -31.62 2.98
CA GLY A 863 26.63 -31.90 4.20
C GLY A 863 26.37 -30.65 5.05
N ASP A 864 25.31 -30.65 5.85
CA ASP A 864 24.84 -29.47 6.59
C ASP A 864 25.89 -28.86 7.53
N LEU A 865 26.81 -29.66 8.05
CA LEU A 865 27.89 -29.19 8.93
C LEU A 865 29.29 -29.19 8.29
N MET A 866 29.39 -29.27 6.96
CA MET A 866 30.71 -29.24 6.34
C MET A 866 31.38 -27.88 6.57
N ILE A 867 32.54 -27.88 7.22
CA ILE A 867 33.34 -26.68 7.43
C ILE A 867 33.70 -26.00 6.10
N GLY A 868 33.72 -24.67 6.10
CA GLY A 868 34.03 -23.84 4.95
C GLY A 868 33.06 -23.93 3.77
N ARG A 869 31.96 -24.71 3.86
CA ARG A 869 30.92 -24.74 2.82
C ARG A 869 30.22 -23.38 2.73
N GLY A 870 29.65 -23.10 1.56
CA GLY A 870 28.77 -21.95 1.41
C GLY A 870 27.36 -22.18 1.97
N GLY A 871 26.62 -21.10 2.14
CA GLY A 871 25.20 -21.12 2.51
C GLY A 871 24.28 -21.36 1.30
N ALA A 872 23.14 -22.03 1.52
CA ALA A 872 22.09 -22.15 0.51
C ALA A 872 21.37 -20.81 0.35
N GLY A 873 20.99 -20.45 -0.88
CA GLY A 873 20.12 -19.31 -1.11
C GLY A 873 18.71 -19.56 -0.59
N GLY A 874 18.03 -18.53 -0.11
CA GLY A 874 16.63 -18.57 0.31
C GLY A 874 15.67 -18.65 -0.88
N ASN A 875 14.43 -19.04 -0.63
CA ASN A 875 13.40 -19.10 -1.67
C ASN A 875 13.04 -17.69 -2.18
N GLY A 876 12.44 -17.69 -3.37
CA GLY A 876 11.73 -16.58 -3.94
C GLY A 876 10.24 -16.56 -3.57
N VAL A 877 9.45 -15.82 -4.36
CA VAL A 877 8.00 -15.66 -4.15
C VAL A 877 7.25 -15.97 -5.45
N ILE A 878 6.17 -16.74 -5.37
CA ILE A 878 5.28 -17.06 -6.50
C ILE A 878 3.87 -16.57 -6.17
N GLN A 879 3.24 -15.83 -7.09
CA GLN A 879 1.91 -15.25 -6.92
C GLN A 879 1.03 -15.54 -8.12
N PHE A 880 -0.18 -15.99 -7.84
CA PHE A 880 -1.26 -16.13 -8.81
C PHE A 880 -2.34 -15.10 -8.48
N HIS A 881 -2.56 -14.14 -9.37
CA HIS A 881 -3.63 -13.15 -9.22
C HIS A 881 -4.81 -13.55 -10.10
N ILE A 882 -5.91 -13.96 -9.47
CA ILE A 882 -7.05 -14.59 -10.15
C ILE A 882 -8.37 -14.00 -9.59
N PRO A 883 -9.35 -13.59 -10.43
CA PRO A 883 -10.56 -12.89 -9.97
C PRO A 883 -11.41 -13.68 -8.98
N ASP A 884 -11.87 -14.87 -9.36
CA ASP A 884 -12.59 -15.79 -8.50
C ASP A 884 -11.90 -17.17 -8.49
N PRO A 885 -10.90 -17.38 -7.63
CA PRO A 885 -10.13 -18.63 -7.61
C PRO A 885 -10.97 -19.90 -7.42
N ALA A 886 -12.18 -19.80 -6.86
CA ALA A 886 -13.06 -20.96 -6.69
C ALA A 886 -13.59 -21.49 -8.05
N ASN A 887 -13.79 -20.58 -9.02
CA ASN A 887 -14.39 -20.89 -10.31
C ASN A 887 -13.44 -20.71 -11.50
N ASP A 888 -12.49 -19.78 -11.40
CA ASP A 888 -11.60 -19.36 -12.50
C ASP A 888 -10.30 -20.17 -12.59
N ILE A 889 -10.01 -21.01 -11.58
CA ILE A 889 -8.97 -22.04 -11.71
C ILE A 889 -9.60 -23.30 -12.29
N ILE A 890 -9.21 -23.62 -13.53
CA ILE A 890 -9.70 -24.81 -14.22
C ILE A 890 -8.79 -26.00 -13.91
N TRP A 891 -9.12 -26.71 -12.83
CA TRP A 891 -8.39 -27.90 -12.40
C TRP A 891 -8.48 -29.08 -13.39
N PRO A 892 -7.43 -29.92 -13.47
CA PRO A 892 -7.41 -31.14 -14.29
C PRO A 892 -8.62 -32.03 -14.03
N ILE A 893 -9.21 -32.60 -15.08
CA ILE A 893 -10.45 -33.39 -14.97
C ILE A 893 -10.30 -34.57 -13.99
N SER A 894 -9.12 -35.22 -13.94
CA SER A 894 -8.88 -36.39 -13.09
C SER A 894 -8.80 -36.08 -11.59
N SER A 895 -8.43 -34.85 -11.21
CA SER A 895 -8.24 -34.44 -9.81
C SER A 895 -9.22 -33.35 -9.36
N ARG A 896 -9.98 -32.74 -10.28
CA ARG A 896 -10.88 -31.60 -10.02
C ARG A 896 -11.79 -31.80 -8.82
N THR A 897 -12.48 -32.93 -8.73
CA THR A 897 -13.42 -33.20 -7.64
C THR A 897 -12.70 -33.30 -6.29
N ILE A 898 -11.52 -33.93 -6.28
CA ILE A 898 -10.70 -34.08 -5.06
C ILE A 898 -10.25 -32.71 -4.58
N ILE A 899 -9.71 -31.87 -5.49
CA ILE A 899 -9.22 -30.54 -5.16
C ILE A 899 -10.37 -29.63 -4.74
N ARG A 900 -11.49 -29.58 -5.47
CA ARG A 900 -12.66 -28.77 -5.09
C ARG A 900 -13.22 -29.16 -3.73
N ASN A 901 -13.31 -30.45 -3.43
CA ASN A 901 -13.72 -30.86 -2.08
C ASN A 901 -12.67 -30.47 -1.03
N TYR A 902 -11.38 -30.58 -1.33
CA TYR A 902 -10.31 -30.21 -0.41
C TYR A 902 -10.36 -28.73 0.00
N ILE A 903 -10.39 -27.83 -1.00
CA ILE A 903 -10.35 -26.37 -0.79
C ILE A 903 -11.66 -25.81 -0.21
N HIS A 904 -12.72 -26.61 -0.14
CA HIS A 904 -14.00 -26.29 0.52
C HIS A 904 -14.26 -27.17 1.77
N ASP A 905 -13.20 -27.60 2.47
CA ASP A 905 -13.29 -28.33 3.73
C ASP A 905 -14.19 -29.60 3.68
N GLY A 906 -14.26 -30.26 2.51
CA GLY A 906 -15.00 -31.50 2.27
C GLY A 906 -16.38 -31.34 1.63
N ASP A 907 -16.92 -30.11 1.54
CA ASP A 907 -18.24 -29.84 0.96
C ASP A 907 -18.25 -28.61 0.06
N TYR A 908 -18.00 -28.84 -1.23
CA TYR A 908 -17.96 -27.81 -2.27
C TYR A 908 -19.24 -26.95 -2.38
N ASN A 909 -20.43 -27.50 -2.05
CA ASN A 909 -21.68 -26.78 -2.30
C ASN A 909 -22.08 -25.85 -1.14
N ASN A 910 -21.59 -26.11 0.07
CA ASN A 910 -22.06 -25.44 1.28
C ASN A 910 -20.97 -24.63 1.99
N ASN A 911 -19.69 -24.98 1.80
CA ASN A 911 -18.59 -24.29 2.49
C ASN A 911 -17.95 -23.23 1.59
N PRO A 912 -17.53 -22.08 2.14
CA PRO A 912 -16.73 -21.11 1.40
C PRO A 912 -15.36 -21.70 1.04
N LEU A 913 -14.72 -21.11 0.04
CA LEU A 913 -13.33 -21.41 -0.31
C LEU A 913 -12.41 -21.11 0.89
N ASN A 914 -11.49 -22.02 1.17
CA ASN A 914 -10.42 -21.87 2.14
C ASN A 914 -9.13 -21.48 1.41
N ALA A 915 -8.67 -20.24 1.58
CA ALA A 915 -7.53 -19.70 0.86
C ALA A 915 -6.22 -20.46 1.16
N ASP A 916 -5.99 -20.89 2.41
CA ASP A 916 -4.77 -21.63 2.78
C ASP A 916 -4.70 -22.98 2.05
N LYS A 917 -5.84 -23.68 1.96
CA LYS A 917 -5.94 -24.96 1.25
C LYS A 917 -5.88 -24.80 -0.27
N LEU A 918 -6.34 -23.68 -0.80
CA LEU A 918 -6.15 -23.35 -2.20
C LEU A 918 -4.66 -23.20 -2.52
N GLU A 919 -3.92 -22.47 -1.69
CA GLU A 919 -2.47 -22.29 -1.85
C GLU A 919 -1.73 -23.62 -1.73
N GLU A 920 -2.15 -24.51 -0.84
CA GLU A 920 -1.65 -25.89 -0.77
C GLU A 920 -1.99 -26.70 -2.03
N ALA A 921 -3.17 -26.51 -2.62
CA ALA A 921 -3.51 -27.13 -3.90
C ALA A 921 -2.67 -26.58 -5.07
N LEU A 922 -2.30 -25.30 -5.03
CA LEU A 922 -1.40 -24.68 -6.00
C LEU A 922 0.09 -25.07 -5.76
N ASP A 923 0.48 -25.47 -4.55
CA ASP A 923 1.79 -26.07 -4.24
C ASP A 923 2.03 -27.37 -5.04
N LEU A 924 0.97 -28.03 -5.52
CA LEU A 924 1.10 -29.16 -6.45
C LEU A 924 1.61 -28.77 -7.85
N ILE A 925 1.65 -27.49 -8.21
CA ILE A 925 2.14 -27.01 -9.52
C ILE A 925 3.29 -25.99 -9.42
N ALA A 926 3.59 -25.50 -8.21
CA ALA A 926 4.54 -24.44 -7.98
C ALA A 926 5.45 -24.76 -6.78
N THR A 927 6.69 -24.25 -6.79
CA THR A 927 7.64 -24.46 -5.70
C THR A 927 8.58 -23.25 -5.57
N PRO A 928 8.61 -22.51 -4.45
CA PRO A 928 7.91 -22.76 -3.18
C PRO A 928 6.39 -22.56 -3.26
N LYS A 929 5.69 -22.86 -2.16
CA LYS A 929 4.24 -22.66 -2.03
C LYS A 929 3.84 -21.25 -2.49
N PRO A 930 2.89 -21.11 -3.43
CA PRO A 930 2.50 -19.82 -3.98
C PRO A 930 1.40 -19.14 -3.15
N TYR A 931 1.18 -17.85 -3.42
CA TYR A 931 0.03 -17.09 -2.90
C TYR A 931 -1.07 -16.94 -3.95
N ALA A 932 -2.33 -17.00 -3.52
CA ALA A 932 -3.50 -16.69 -4.35
C ALA A 932 -4.04 -15.30 -3.98
N LEU A 933 -3.93 -14.35 -4.90
CA LEU A 933 -4.10 -12.92 -4.63
C LEU A 933 -5.22 -12.30 -5.47
N ILE A 934 -5.72 -11.16 -5.00
CA ILE A 934 -6.67 -10.33 -5.74
C ILE A 934 -5.94 -9.72 -6.96
N PRO A 935 -6.56 -9.74 -8.16
CA PRO A 935 -6.03 -9.06 -9.34
C PRO A 935 -5.93 -7.53 -9.16
N PHE A 936 -4.91 -6.93 -9.78
CA PHE A 936 -4.82 -5.47 -9.93
C PHE A 936 -5.83 -4.92 -10.95
N PHE A 937 -6.17 -5.72 -11.96
CA PHE A 937 -7.24 -5.47 -12.93
C PHE A 937 -7.98 -6.78 -13.18
N SER A 938 -9.29 -6.71 -13.40
CA SER A 938 -10.15 -7.88 -13.63
C SER A 938 -11.40 -7.45 -14.40
N SER A 939 -12.11 -8.40 -15.03
CA SER A 939 -13.47 -8.18 -15.53
C SER A 939 -14.44 -7.65 -14.46
N GLN A 940 -14.09 -7.81 -13.18
CA GLN A 940 -14.86 -7.33 -12.06
C GLN A 940 -14.11 -6.24 -11.28
N SER A 941 -14.86 -5.23 -10.82
CA SER A 941 -14.35 -4.17 -9.96
C SER A 941 -15.36 -3.81 -8.87
N GLN A 942 -14.91 -3.15 -7.79
CA GLN A 942 -15.73 -2.90 -6.62
C GLN A 942 -15.48 -1.52 -6.01
N VAL A 943 -16.53 -0.95 -5.44
CA VAL A 943 -16.46 0.26 -4.61
C VAL A 943 -17.21 0.01 -3.30
N GLN A 944 -16.77 0.65 -2.23
CA GLN A 944 -17.42 0.62 -0.94
C GLN A 944 -17.59 2.03 -0.39
N SER A 945 -18.73 2.28 0.26
CA SER A 945 -18.95 3.52 0.99
C SER A 945 -18.31 3.50 2.38
N LYS A 946 -18.05 4.67 2.92
CA LYS A 946 -17.89 4.84 4.37
C LYS A 946 -19.18 4.44 5.10
N TRP A 947 -19.05 4.25 6.41
CA TRP A 947 -20.21 4.08 7.28
C TRP A 947 -21.08 5.33 7.26
N ILE A 948 -22.36 5.13 7.00
CA ILE A 948 -23.43 6.12 7.07
C ILE A 948 -24.09 5.91 8.43
N ASP A 949 -23.98 6.89 9.32
CA ASP A 949 -24.59 6.87 10.64
C ASP A 949 -25.87 7.70 10.63
N THR A 950 -26.98 7.11 11.04
CA THR A 950 -28.27 7.79 11.09
C THR A 950 -28.40 8.82 12.22
N GLY A 951 -27.45 8.87 13.16
CA GLY A 951 -27.28 10.00 14.09
C GLY A 951 -28.14 9.98 15.37
N LEU A 952 -29.06 9.02 15.52
CA LEU A 952 -29.99 8.93 16.66
C LEU A 952 -29.35 8.37 17.95
N ALA A 953 -28.28 9.02 18.42
CA ALA A 953 -27.56 8.66 19.65
C ALA A 953 -28.49 8.27 20.79
N GLY A 954 -28.35 7.03 21.27
CA GLY A 954 -28.69 6.66 22.65
C GLY A 954 -30.15 6.70 23.10
N LEU A 955 -31.12 7.16 22.31
CA LEU A 955 -32.56 6.95 22.58
C LEU A 955 -32.94 5.47 22.35
N ARG A 956 -32.30 4.53 23.08
CA ARG A 956 -32.59 3.08 23.09
C ARG A 956 -33.26 2.64 24.41
N ASP A 957 -34.38 1.94 24.31
CA ASP A 957 -34.70 0.81 25.21
C ASP A 957 -34.97 -0.45 24.35
N PRO A 958 -34.09 -1.47 24.38
CA PRO A 958 -34.24 -2.71 23.61
C PRO A 958 -35.21 -3.74 24.21
N ALA A 959 -35.92 -3.45 25.31
CA ALA A 959 -36.74 -4.45 26.00
C ALA A 959 -37.93 -5.02 25.20
N ASN A 960 -38.39 -4.38 24.11
CA ASN A 960 -39.66 -4.75 23.45
C ASN A 960 -39.61 -4.92 21.91
N GLY A 961 -38.44 -4.89 21.26
CA GLY A 961 -38.35 -5.08 19.79
C GLY A 961 -39.18 -4.09 18.95
N THR A 962 -39.64 -3.00 19.57
CA THR A 962 -40.44 -1.91 19.00
C THR A 962 -39.90 -0.62 19.62
N GLY A 963 -39.29 0.23 18.80
CA GLY A 963 -38.60 1.46 19.21
C GLY A 963 -38.06 2.24 17.99
N PRO A 964 -37.71 3.53 18.15
CA PRO A 964 -37.55 4.56 17.10
C PRO A 964 -36.23 4.44 16.32
N TYR A 965 -35.91 3.24 15.83
CA TYR A 965 -34.74 3.01 14.99
C TYR A 965 -35.08 3.27 13.52
N PRO A 966 -34.06 3.52 12.68
CA PRO A 966 -34.20 3.36 11.25
C PRO A 966 -34.74 1.96 10.92
N ASP A 967 -35.97 1.88 10.46
CA ASP A 967 -36.57 0.68 9.89
C ASP A 967 -36.18 0.58 8.42
N TRP A 968 -35.02 -0.04 8.19
CA TRP A 968 -34.52 -0.41 6.87
C TRP A 968 -35.44 -1.39 6.11
N ALA A 969 -36.44 -1.97 6.79
CA ALA A 969 -37.42 -2.89 6.23
C ALA A 969 -38.78 -2.23 5.92
N SER A 970 -38.88 -0.90 6.02
CA SER A 970 -40.13 -0.18 5.78
C SER A 970 -40.74 -0.48 4.41
N ALA A 971 -42.05 -0.71 4.39
CA ALA A 971 -42.82 -0.83 3.15
C ALA A 971 -43.13 0.54 2.50
N MET A 972 -42.94 1.65 3.22
CA MET A 972 -43.19 3.01 2.73
C MET A 972 -42.15 3.44 1.69
N ALA A 973 -40.89 3.03 1.88
CA ALA A 973 -39.83 3.15 0.88
C ALA A 973 -38.75 2.08 1.08
N ALA A 974 -38.92 0.93 0.42
CA ALA A 974 -37.91 -0.12 0.39
C ALA A 974 -36.95 0.10 -0.79
N PHE A 975 -35.65 -0.09 -0.57
CA PHE A 975 -34.66 -0.10 -1.65
C PHE A 975 -35.00 -1.19 -2.67
N ALA A 976 -35.32 -0.78 -3.90
CA ALA A 976 -35.82 -1.64 -4.95
C ALA A 976 -35.03 -1.47 -6.27
N GLY A 977 -35.25 -2.39 -7.21
CA GLY A 977 -34.55 -2.41 -8.50
C GLY A 977 -33.47 -3.47 -8.60
N ILE A 978 -33.17 -4.18 -7.51
CA ILE A 978 -32.26 -5.32 -7.44
C ILE A 978 -33.01 -6.61 -7.13
N ASN A 979 -32.39 -7.75 -7.39
CA ASN A 979 -32.84 -9.05 -6.89
C ASN A 979 -32.24 -9.28 -5.49
N THR A 980 -33.10 -9.34 -4.47
CA THR A 980 -32.68 -9.44 -3.06
C THR A 980 -31.96 -10.74 -2.71
N SER A 981 -31.98 -11.78 -3.55
CA SER A 981 -31.24 -13.02 -3.30
C SER A 981 -29.79 -13.01 -3.75
N ASN A 982 -29.41 -12.10 -4.65
CA ASN A 982 -28.06 -12.04 -5.22
C ASN A 982 -27.53 -10.63 -5.46
N GLY A 983 -28.28 -9.59 -5.10
CA GLY A 983 -27.89 -8.19 -5.22
C GLY A 983 -27.89 -7.63 -6.65
N LYS A 984 -28.10 -8.47 -7.68
CA LYS A 984 -27.97 -8.04 -9.07
C LYS A 984 -29.09 -7.08 -9.45
N VAL A 985 -28.73 -6.00 -10.14
CA VAL A 985 -29.68 -5.06 -10.73
C VAL A 985 -30.61 -5.79 -11.71
N SER A 986 -31.92 -5.62 -11.50
CA SER A 986 -32.95 -6.21 -12.34
C SER A 986 -32.96 -5.57 -13.72
N LYS A 987 -33.10 -6.38 -14.77
CA LYS A 987 -33.08 -5.93 -16.17
C LYS A 987 -34.38 -6.21 -16.89
N GLN A 988 -34.71 -5.37 -17.87
CA GLN A 988 -35.72 -5.61 -18.90
C GLN A 988 -35.10 -5.38 -20.28
N GLY A 989 -34.75 -6.46 -20.98
CA GLY A 989 -33.93 -6.36 -22.18
C GLY A 989 -32.51 -5.90 -21.82
N ALA A 990 -32.03 -4.84 -22.48
CA ALA A 990 -30.71 -4.25 -22.24
C ALA A 990 -30.75 -3.00 -21.36
N TYR A 991 -31.85 -2.78 -20.61
CA TYR A 991 -32.02 -1.64 -19.73
C TYR A 991 -32.35 -2.10 -18.30
N VAL A 992 -32.08 -1.24 -17.33
CA VAL A 992 -32.54 -1.41 -15.94
C VAL A 992 -34.06 -1.54 -15.93
N LYS A 993 -34.59 -2.53 -15.21
CA LYS A 993 -36.03 -2.78 -15.11
C LYS A 993 -36.70 -1.61 -14.37
N PRO A 994 -37.64 -0.89 -15.00
CA PRO A 994 -38.32 0.20 -14.32
C PRO A 994 -39.21 -0.30 -13.16
N LEU A 995 -39.30 0.51 -12.10
CA LEU A 995 -40.19 0.28 -10.96
C LEU A 995 -41.64 0.70 -11.25
N ALA A 996 -42.57 0.32 -10.39
CA ALA A 996 -43.97 0.75 -10.47
C ALA A 996 -44.09 2.25 -10.20
N ASN A 997 -45.07 2.91 -10.83
CA ASN A 997 -45.33 4.33 -10.59
C ASN A 997 -45.81 4.55 -9.14
N ILE A 998 -45.33 5.61 -8.51
CA ILE A 998 -45.72 6.08 -7.17
C ILE A 998 -47.09 6.75 -7.26
N VAL A 999 -47.22 7.73 -8.16
CA VAL A 999 -48.48 8.39 -8.53
C VAL A 999 -48.62 8.49 -10.04
N SER A 1000 -49.86 8.54 -10.52
CA SER A 1000 -50.22 8.96 -11.87
C SER A 1000 -51.25 10.08 -11.79
N PHE A 1001 -51.10 11.12 -12.61
CA PHE A 1001 -51.97 12.30 -12.61
C PHE A 1001 -52.28 12.78 -14.03
N PRO A 1002 -53.49 13.34 -14.26
CA PRO A 1002 -53.83 13.94 -15.55
C PRO A 1002 -52.87 15.07 -15.93
N VAL A 1003 -52.46 15.11 -17.20
CA VAL A 1003 -51.63 16.22 -17.74
C VAL A 1003 -52.32 17.59 -17.55
N ALA A 1004 -53.65 17.62 -17.47
CA ALA A 1004 -54.41 18.84 -17.24
C ALA A 1004 -54.23 19.44 -15.83
N ASP A 1005 -53.78 18.63 -14.86
CA ASP A 1005 -53.55 19.06 -13.47
C ASP A 1005 -52.10 19.53 -13.26
N ALA A 1006 -51.32 19.67 -14.34
CA ALA A 1006 -49.93 20.08 -14.29
C ALA A 1006 -49.58 21.11 -15.39
N ALA A 1007 -48.75 22.10 -15.02
CA ALA A 1007 -48.19 23.08 -15.93
C ALA A 1007 -46.73 22.71 -16.26
N TYR A 1008 -46.45 22.38 -17.52
CA TYR A 1008 -45.12 21.98 -17.98
C TYR A 1008 -44.35 23.16 -18.56
N SER A 1009 -43.09 23.27 -18.18
CA SER A 1009 -42.10 24.16 -18.77
C SER A 1009 -41.03 23.34 -19.50
N THR A 1010 -39.91 23.96 -19.89
CA THR A 1010 -38.82 23.22 -20.53
C THR A 1010 -38.18 22.20 -19.60
N GLU A 1011 -37.94 22.57 -18.34
CA GLU A 1011 -37.18 21.78 -17.36
C GLU A 1011 -37.89 21.71 -16.00
N SER A 1012 -39.15 22.12 -15.91
CA SER A 1012 -39.93 22.00 -14.68
C SER A 1012 -41.39 21.64 -14.96
N VAL A 1013 -42.06 21.09 -13.96
CA VAL A 1013 -43.50 20.88 -13.93
C VAL A 1013 -44.05 21.37 -12.59
N VAL A 1014 -45.18 22.08 -12.62
CA VAL A 1014 -45.94 22.47 -11.43
C VAL A 1014 -47.22 21.66 -11.41
N ILE A 1015 -47.40 20.83 -10.39
CA ILE A 1015 -48.56 19.95 -10.21
C ILE A 1015 -49.52 20.62 -9.22
N SER A 1016 -50.72 20.98 -9.67
CA SER A 1016 -51.75 21.59 -8.82
C SER A 1016 -52.63 20.52 -8.16
N GLY A 1017 -53.11 20.77 -6.95
CA GLY A 1017 -53.93 19.80 -6.22
C GLY A 1017 -53.14 18.61 -5.71
N ALA A 1018 -51.84 18.82 -5.41
CA ALA A 1018 -50.90 17.74 -5.13
C ALA A 1018 -51.31 16.90 -3.90
N ALA A 1019 -51.90 17.50 -2.87
CA ALA A 1019 -52.41 16.78 -1.70
C ALA A 1019 -53.44 15.69 -2.06
N GLY A 1020 -54.27 15.91 -3.08
CA GLY A 1020 -55.22 14.92 -3.58
C GLY A 1020 -54.56 13.81 -4.41
N ILE A 1021 -53.53 14.16 -5.19
CA ILE A 1021 -52.79 13.21 -6.05
C ILE A 1021 -51.94 12.26 -5.20
N PHE A 1022 -51.32 12.77 -4.14
CA PHE A 1022 -50.47 12.02 -3.22
C PHE A 1022 -51.23 11.49 -1.99
N ALA A 1023 -52.55 11.35 -2.07
CA ALA A 1023 -53.34 10.79 -0.98
C ALA A 1023 -52.88 9.35 -0.64
N GLY A 1024 -52.53 9.10 0.62
CA GLY A 1024 -51.88 7.87 1.10
C GLY A 1024 -50.37 7.80 0.86
N GLN A 1025 -49.75 8.86 0.35
CA GLN A 1025 -48.32 9.03 0.09
C GLN A 1025 -47.83 10.45 0.45
N GLU A 1026 -48.45 11.05 1.47
CA GLU A 1026 -48.26 12.45 1.85
C GLU A 1026 -46.84 12.76 2.31
N TRP A 1027 -46.04 11.75 2.66
CA TRP A 1027 -44.64 11.92 3.04
C TRP A 1027 -43.78 12.54 1.94
N PHE A 1028 -44.10 12.32 0.65
CA PHE A 1028 -43.41 13.00 -0.45
C PHE A 1028 -43.73 14.50 -0.52
N LEU A 1029 -44.83 14.96 0.08
CA LEU A 1029 -45.16 16.37 0.19
C LEU A 1029 -44.56 17.00 1.46
N ARG A 1030 -44.40 16.20 2.53
CA ARG A 1030 -43.73 16.62 3.78
C ARG A 1030 -42.22 16.78 3.57
N VAL A 1031 -41.62 15.86 2.81
CA VAL A 1031 -40.19 15.89 2.44
C VAL A 1031 -40.05 15.75 0.91
N PRO A 1032 -40.29 16.83 0.15
CA PRO A 1032 -40.18 16.81 -1.32
C PRO A 1032 -38.81 16.35 -1.82
N GLY A 1033 -37.74 16.57 -1.03
CA GLY A 1033 -36.38 16.13 -1.34
C GLY A 1033 -36.25 14.63 -1.65
N LEU A 1034 -37.13 13.78 -1.11
CA LEU A 1034 -37.19 12.34 -1.42
C LEU A 1034 -37.44 12.05 -2.92
N LEU A 1035 -38.08 12.98 -3.64
CA LEU A 1035 -38.35 12.85 -5.07
C LEU A 1035 -37.12 13.18 -5.94
N VAL A 1036 -36.07 13.80 -5.41
CA VAL A 1036 -34.85 14.07 -6.16
C VAL A 1036 -34.20 12.75 -6.58
N GLY A 1037 -33.78 12.62 -7.83
CA GLY A 1037 -33.33 11.38 -8.46
C GLY A 1037 -34.45 10.48 -9.00
N TYR A 1038 -35.72 10.70 -8.66
CA TYR A 1038 -36.82 9.92 -9.24
C TYR A 1038 -37.08 10.29 -10.71
N ASP A 1039 -37.81 9.44 -11.42
CA ASP A 1039 -38.14 9.65 -12.83
C ASP A 1039 -39.55 10.22 -12.97
N LEU A 1040 -39.66 11.40 -13.59
CA LEU A 1040 -40.90 11.96 -14.12
C LEU A 1040 -41.15 11.43 -15.54
N LEU A 1041 -42.37 10.96 -15.78
CA LEU A 1041 -42.85 10.54 -17.08
C LEU A 1041 -43.96 11.50 -17.53
N PRO A 1042 -43.69 12.41 -18.49
CA PRO A 1042 -44.71 13.30 -19.06
C PRO A 1042 -45.84 12.56 -19.81
N ASP A 1043 -45.58 11.32 -20.21
CA ASP A 1043 -46.54 10.37 -20.76
C ASP A 1043 -46.24 8.98 -20.17
N GLU A 1044 -47.12 8.49 -19.29
CA GLU A 1044 -46.93 7.22 -18.59
C GLU A 1044 -46.88 6.00 -19.53
N THR A 1045 -47.41 6.13 -20.76
CA THR A 1045 -47.37 5.07 -21.77
C THR A 1045 -46.03 5.03 -22.53
N ALA A 1046 -45.29 6.14 -22.53
CA ALA A 1046 -43.99 6.29 -23.17
C ALA A 1046 -42.85 6.01 -22.20
N ALA A 1047 -42.84 4.82 -21.58
CA ALA A 1047 -41.94 4.47 -20.47
C ALA A 1047 -40.43 4.65 -20.73
N ALA A 1048 -40.00 4.72 -22.00
CA ALA A 1048 -38.60 4.98 -22.39
C ALA A 1048 -38.20 6.47 -22.38
N LYS A 1049 -39.15 7.40 -22.19
CA LYS A 1049 -38.92 8.84 -22.08
C LYS A 1049 -39.16 9.30 -20.65
N SER A 1050 -38.22 8.98 -19.75
CA SER A 1050 -38.20 9.49 -18.38
C SER A 1050 -37.30 10.72 -18.25
N TYR A 1051 -37.59 11.54 -17.25
CA TYR A 1051 -36.83 12.75 -16.92
C TYR A 1051 -36.46 12.70 -15.43
N GLU A 1052 -35.18 12.82 -15.11
CA GLU A 1052 -34.71 12.87 -13.73
C GLU A 1052 -35.22 14.11 -13.02
N VAL A 1053 -35.80 13.95 -11.84
CA VAL A 1053 -36.10 15.07 -10.93
C VAL A 1053 -34.80 15.50 -10.25
N THR A 1054 -34.39 16.75 -10.44
CA THR A 1054 -33.19 17.35 -9.82
C THR A 1054 -33.51 18.31 -8.68
N GLY A 1055 -34.79 18.65 -8.51
CA GLY A 1055 -35.28 19.47 -7.41
C GLY A 1055 -36.78 19.29 -7.23
N ALA A 1056 -37.25 19.39 -5.99
CA ALA A 1056 -38.66 19.25 -5.64
C ALA A 1056 -39.01 20.20 -4.49
N GLU A 1057 -40.12 20.91 -4.61
CA GLU A 1057 -40.59 21.88 -3.61
C GLU A 1057 -42.12 21.85 -3.57
N TYR A 1058 -42.70 21.79 -2.38
CA TYR A 1058 -44.15 21.79 -2.18
C TYR A 1058 -44.59 23.05 -1.41
N ASP A 1059 -45.57 23.76 -1.96
CA ASP A 1059 -46.24 24.87 -1.28
C ASP A 1059 -47.61 24.42 -0.75
N PRO A 1060 -47.76 24.24 0.59
CA PRO A 1060 -49.02 23.80 1.19
C PRO A 1060 -50.13 24.86 1.16
N VAL A 1061 -49.83 26.14 0.88
CA VAL A 1061 -50.83 27.23 0.84
C VAL A 1061 -51.56 27.24 -0.51
N SER A 1062 -50.81 27.06 -1.59
CA SER A 1062 -51.34 26.97 -2.96
C SER A 1062 -51.69 25.53 -3.37
N ASP A 1063 -51.24 24.53 -2.62
CA ASP A 1063 -51.32 23.09 -2.93
C ASP A 1063 -50.67 22.75 -4.28
N GLU A 1064 -49.45 23.28 -4.49
CA GLU A 1064 -48.66 23.12 -5.70
C GLU A 1064 -47.32 22.42 -5.41
N LEU A 1065 -47.04 21.32 -6.11
CA LEU A 1065 -45.73 20.64 -6.10
C LEU A 1065 -44.95 21.01 -7.36
N THR A 1066 -43.82 21.67 -7.18
CA THR A 1066 -42.90 22.02 -8.27
C THR A 1066 -41.78 21.00 -8.35
N LEU A 1067 -41.61 20.38 -9.51
CA LEU A 1067 -40.48 19.49 -9.81
C LEU A 1067 -39.61 20.12 -10.89
N THR A 1068 -38.30 20.17 -10.65
CA THR A 1068 -37.29 20.54 -11.64
C THR A 1068 -36.65 19.27 -12.18
N THR A 1069 -36.33 19.25 -13.47
CA THR A 1069 -35.81 18.08 -14.17
C THR A 1069 -34.43 18.32 -14.78
N SER A 1070 -33.67 17.25 -15.01
CA SER A 1070 -32.33 17.35 -15.60
C SER A 1070 -32.38 17.91 -17.03
N SER A 1071 -31.60 18.96 -17.28
CA SER A 1071 -31.42 19.54 -18.62
C SER A 1071 -30.82 18.53 -19.64
N GLN A 1072 -30.14 17.48 -19.17
CA GLN A 1072 -29.58 16.44 -20.03
C GLN A 1072 -30.64 15.54 -20.68
N ASP A 1073 -31.82 15.43 -20.07
CA ASP A 1073 -32.94 14.64 -20.61
C ASP A 1073 -33.71 15.42 -21.71
N GLY A 1074 -33.35 16.69 -21.94
CA GLY A 1074 -34.00 17.57 -22.91
C GLY A 1074 -35.29 18.20 -22.37
N SER A 1075 -36.08 18.79 -23.27
CA SER A 1075 -37.27 19.55 -22.85
C SER A 1075 -38.51 18.66 -22.63
N LEU A 1076 -39.19 18.85 -21.50
CA LEU A 1076 -40.45 18.19 -21.15
C LEU A 1076 -41.58 18.48 -22.16
N LEU A 1077 -41.62 19.70 -22.73
CA LEU A 1077 -42.69 20.15 -23.64
C LEU A 1077 -42.89 19.25 -24.87
N PHE A 1078 -41.84 18.56 -25.32
CA PHE A 1078 -41.91 17.65 -26.46
C PHE A 1078 -42.27 16.20 -26.09
N ALA A 1079 -42.35 15.89 -24.80
CA ALA A 1079 -42.70 14.57 -24.29
C ALA A 1079 -44.12 14.48 -23.72
N VAL A 1080 -44.75 15.61 -23.40
CA VAL A 1080 -46.13 15.65 -22.90
C VAL A 1080 -47.12 15.17 -23.98
N ASN A 1081 -48.03 14.28 -23.59
CA ASN A 1081 -49.09 13.78 -24.45
C ASN A 1081 -50.45 13.94 -23.74
N PRO A 1082 -51.20 15.03 -24.00
CA PRO A 1082 -52.39 15.39 -23.22
C PRO A 1082 -53.49 14.32 -23.04
N PRO A 1083 -53.72 13.37 -23.97
CA PRO A 1083 -54.67 12.27 -23.76
C PRO A 1083 -54.24 11.25 -22.70
N ASN A 1084 -52.96 11.21 -22.33
CA ASN A 1084 -52.39 10.26 -21.37
C ASN A 1084 -52.09 10.96 -20.05
N ASN A 1085 -51.95 10.18 -18.98
CA ASN A 1085 -51.49 10.72 -17.69
C ASN A 1085 -49.97 10.88 -17.69
N SER A 1086 -49.49 11.77 -16.82
CA SER A 1086 -48.11 11.76 -16.35
C SER A 1086 -47.98 10.88 -15.11
N ALA A 1087 -46.76 10.47 -14.81
CA ALA A 1087 -46.48 9.64 -13.65
C ALA A 1087 -45.10 9.93 -13.04
N LEU A 1088 -44.96 9.63 -11.75
CA LEU A 1088 -43.68 9.62 -11.05
C LEU A 1088 -43.29 8.18 -10.71
N ARG A 1089 -42.01 7.86 -10.86
CA ARG A 1089 -41.47 6.52 -10.63
C ARG A 1089 -40.28 6.56 -9.67
N PRO A 1090 -40.22 5.65 -8.67
CA PRO A 1090 -39.10 5.61 -7.75
C PRO A 1090 -37.83 5.19 -8.47
N LYS A 1091 -36.70 5.71 -7.97
CA LYS A 1091 -35.37 5.39 -8.46
C LYS A 1091 -34.36 5.54 -7.33
N PHE A 1092 -33.84 4.41 -6.84
CA PHE A 1092 -32.88 4.38 -5.73
C PHE A 1092 -31.43 4.36 -6.20
N PHE A 1093 -31.20 4.16 -7.48
CA PHE A 1093 -29.89 4.25 -8.10
C PHE A 1093 -30.07 4.52 -9.59
N ARG A 1094 -29.03 5.10 -10.19
CA ARG A 1094 -28.99 5.30 -11.64
C ARG A 1094 -27.72 4.75 -12.22
N ILE A 1095 -27.90 3.98 -13.28
CA ILE A 1095 -26.81 3.43 -14.05
C ILE A 1095 -26.85 4.04 -15.45
N SER A 1096 -25.70 4.46 -15.95
CA SER A 1096 -25.50 4.71 -17.36
C SER A 1096 -24.37 3.82 -17.88
N THR A 1097 -24.50 3.36 -19.11
CA THR A 1097 -23.43 2.60 -19.78
C THR A 1097 -23.17 3.27 -21.11
N THR A 1098 -21.92 3.59 -21.41
CA THR A 1098 -21.53 4.31 -22.65
C THR A 1098 -22.31 5.62 -22.85
N GLY A 1099 -22.59 6.34 -21.76
CA GLY A 1099 -23.35 7.61 -21.77
C GLY A 1099 -24.85 7.47 -22.06
N THR A 1100 -25.38 6.24 -22.14
CA THR A 1100 -26.82 6.02 -22.32
C THR A 1100 -27.47 5.73 -20.97
N LYS A 1101 -28.45 6.55 -20.60
CA LYS A 1101 -29.22 6.42 -19.35
C LYS A 1101 -29.92 5.07 -19.26
N ASP A 1102 -29.83 4.44 -18.09
CA ASP A 1102 -30.41 3.14 -17.74
C ASP A 1102 -29.99 1.97 -18.63
N TYR A 1103 -29.04 2.16 -19.55
CA TYR A 1103 -28.53 1.10 -20.39
C TYR A 1103 -27.65 0.18 -19.56
N LEU A 1104 -27.98 -1.10 -19.54
CA LEU A 1104 -27.25 -2.15 -18.85
C LEU A 1104 -27.32 -3.44 -19.70
N PRO A 1105 -26.39 -3.63 -20.66
CA PRO A 1105 -26.43 -4.75 -21.59
C PRO A 1105 -26.30 -6.12 -20.88
N ALA A 1106 -26.58 -7.19 -21.63
CA ALA A 1106 -26.47 -8.56 -21.12
C ALA A 1106 -25.02 -8.93 -20.73
N SER A 1107 -24.04 -8.33 -21.40
CA SER A 1107 -22.60 -8.52 -21.16
C SER A 1107 -22.07 -7.88 -19.87
N THR A 1108 -22.88 -7.07 -19.18
CA THR A 1108 -22.47 -6.37 -17.95
C THR A 1108 -23.39 -6.70 -16.79
N ALA A 1109 -22.91 -6.72 -15.54
CA ALA A 1109 -23.76 -6.79 -14.36
C ALA A 1109 -23.32 -5.76 -13.30
N VAL A 1110 -24.28 -5.35 -12.48
CA VAL A 1110 -24.02 -4.51 -11.30
C VAL A 1110 -24.73 -5.17 -10.13
N THR A 1111 -24.02 -5.30 -9.01
CA THR A 1111 -24.48 -5.98 -7.80
C THR A 1111 -24.35 -5.06 -6.60
N PHE A 1112 -25.41 -4.94 -5.80
CA PHE A 1112 -25.43 -4.19 -4.55
C PHE A 1112 -25.41 -5.13 -3.34
N GLU A 1113 -24.61 -4.78 -2.35
CA GLU A 1113 -24.54 -5.41 -1.05
C GLU A 1113 -24.52 -4.33 0.04
N PHE A 1114 -25.06 -4.67 1.20
CA PHE A 1114 -25.20 -3.79 2.36
C PHE A 1114 -24.63 -4.46 3.60
N GLN A 1115 -24.15 -3.66 4.54
CA GLN A 1115 -23.71 -4.13 5.85
C GLN A 1115 -24.18 -3.15 6.91
N GLY A 1116 -24.63 -3.67 8.05
CA GLY A 1116 -25.07 -2.88 9.18
C GLY A 1116 -24.14 -3.02 10.38
N ALA A 1117 -24.08 -2.00 11.23
CA ALA A 1117 -23.38 -2.03 12.50
C ALA A 1117 -24.17 -1.29 13.59
N ASP A 1118 -24.02 -1.73 14.84
CA ASP A 1118 -24.49 -0.95 15.99
C ASP A 1118 -23.48 0.15 16.35
N ASP A 1119 -22.19 -0.14 16.20
CA ASP A 1119 -21.08 0.78 16.35
C ASP A 1119 -20.07 0.57 15.21
N PRO A 1120 -19.91 1.54 14.29
CA PRO A 1120 -18.98 1.40 13.18
C PRO A 1120 -17.52 1.27 13.62
N ASP A 1121 -17.18 1.70 14.84
CA ASP A 1121 -15.82 1.60 15.39
C ASP A 1121 -15.55 0.23 16.08
N ASP A 1122 -16.57 -0.62 16.22
CA ASP A 1122 -16.46 -1.99 16.71
C ASP A 1122 -16.72 -3.01 15.59
N PRO A 1123 -15.66 -3.58 14.98
CA PRO A 1123 -15.77 -4.63 13.96
C PRO A 1123 -16.58 -5.85 14.41
N GLY A 1124 -16.66 -6.12 15.72
CA GLY A 1124 -17.47 -7.21 16.26
C GLY A 1124 -18.98 -6.97 16.16
N SER A 1125 -19.41 -5.73 15.92
CA SER A 1125 -20.83 -5.35 15.80
C SER A 1125 -21.38 -5.47 14.37
N TYR A 1126 -20.51 -5.76 13.40
CA TYR A 1126 -20.84 -5.79 11.97
C TYR A 1126 -21.71 -7.01 11.63
N THR A 1127 -22.72 -6.81 10.80
CA THR A 1127 -23.44 -7.93 10.16
C THR A 1127 -22.58 -8.58 9.08
N LEU A 1128 -23.00 -9.74 8.58
CA LEU A 1128 -22.53 -10.19 7.27
C LEU A 1128 -22.97 -9.19 6.19
N TRP A 1129 -22.28 -9.20 5.04
CA TRP A 1129 -22.77 -8.54 3.84
C TRP A 1129 -24.06 -9.21 3.37
N VAL A 1130 -25.11 -8.42 3.12
CA VAL A 1130 -26.44 -8.88 2.70
C VAL A 1130 -26.91 -8.13 1.46
N THR A 1131 -27.67 -8.80 0.61
CA THR A 1131 -28.25 -8.21 -0.60
C THR A 1131 -29.68 -7.68 -0.40
N ASP A 1132 -30.26 -7.94 0.78
CA ASP A 1132 -31.57 -7.45 1.20
C ASP A 1132 -31.40 -6.47 2.37
N LEU A 1133 -31.65 -5.19 2.09
CA LEU A 1133 -31.50 -4.11 3.07
C LEU A 1133 -32.40 -4.30 4.30
N SER A 1134 -33.54 -5.00 4.16
CA SER A 1134 -34.47 -5.26 5.27
C SER A 1134 -33.87 -6.11 6.39
N LEU A 1135 -32.82 -6.89 6.09
CA LEU A 1135 -32.11 -7.70 7.08
C LEU A 1135 -31.26 -6.87 8.05
N LEU A 1136 -31.10 -5.56 7.78
CA LEU A 1136 -30.38 -4.64 8.64
C LEU A 1136 -31.30 -3.93 9.65
N LYS A 1137 -32.59 -4.29 9.74
CA LYS A 1137 -33.56 -3.70 10.67
C LYS A 1137 -32.99 -3.56 12.09
N GLY A 1138 -33.02 -2.35 12.63
CA GLY A 1138 -32.55 -2.02 13.97
C GLY A 1138 -31.05 -1.70 14.08
N LYS A 1139 -30.30 -1.76 12.98
CA LYS A 1139 -28.91 -1.29 12.92
C LYS A 1139 -28.85 0.23 12.76
N ARG A 1140 -27.87 0.85 13.43
CA ARG A 1140 -27.70 2.31 13.47
C ARG A 1140 -26.95 2.82 12.25
N ALA A 1141 -25.84 2.16 11.94
CA ALA A 1141 -24.99 2.51 10.82
C ALA A 1141 -25.19 1.50 9.69
N VAL A 1142 -25.15 1.99 8.45
CA VAL A 1142 -25.19 1.19 7.24
C VAL A 1142 -24.05 1.61 6.32
N ARG A 1143 -23.53 0.68 5.53
CA ARG A 1143 -22.69 0.99 4.38
C ARG A 1143 -23.09 0.12 3.21
N TYR A 1144 -22.75 0.56 2.01
CA TYR A 1144 -23.02 -0.19 0.79
C TYR A 1144 -21.73 -0.52 0.06
N ARG A 1145 -21.80 -1.58 -0.75
CA ARG A 1145 -20.76 -2.05 -1.64
C ARG A 1145 -21.38 -2.34 -2.98
N VAL A 1146 -20.74 -1.88 -4.04
CA VAL A 1146 -21.20 -2.10 -5.41
C VAL A 1146 -20.10 -2.79 -6.17
N SER A 1147 -20.45 -3.94 -6.78
CA SER A 1147 -19.55 -4.68 -7.66
C SER A 1147 -20.04 -4.56 -9.09
N PHE A 1148 -19.13 -4.24 -10.01
CA PHE A 1148 -19.37 -4.17 -11.44
C PHE A 1148 -18.71 -5.37 -12.11
N ASP A 1149 -19.38 -5.93 -13.12
CA ASP A 1149 -18.88 -7.02 -13.95
C ASP A 1149 -19.05 -6.59 -15.41
N ILE A 1150 -17.95 -6.47 -16.16
CA ILE A 1150 -17.96 -6.08 -17.58
C ILE A 1150 -17.88 -7.28 -18.54
N ASP A 1151 -17.88 -8.49 -17.99
CA ASP A 1151 -17.88 -9.75 -18.74
C ASP A 1151 -18.87 -10.77 -18.14
N ALA A 1152 -20.10 -10.33 -17.88
CA ALA A 1152 -21.13 -11.15 -17.26
C ALA A 1152 -21.59 -12.36 -18.11
N LEU A 1153 -21.11 -12.46 -19.36
CA LEU A 1153 -21.36 -13.57 -20.28
C LEU A 1153 -20.16 -14.52 -20.42
N ASP A 1154 -19.03 -14.23 -19.75
CA ASP A 1154 -17.82 -15.04 -19.79
C ASP A 1154 -17.26 -15.20 -21.22
N GLN A 1155 -17.23 -14.08 -21.96
CA GLN A 1155 -16.78 -14.00 -23.36
C GLN A 1155 -15.40 -13.33 -23.50
N GLY A 1156 -14.83 -12.85 -22.42
CA GLY A 1156 -13.55 -12.13 -22.39
C GLY A 1156 -13.72 -10.61 -22.30
N VAL A 1157 -12.63 -9.96 -21.88
CA VAL A 1157 -12.55 -8.51 -21.75
C VAL A 1157 -11.74 -7.91 -22.89
N SER A 1158 -12.20 -6.77 -23.41
CA SER A 1158 -11.57 -5.95 -24.42
C SER A 1158 -11.84 -4.48 -24.11
N GLN A 1159 -11.15 -3.57 -24.81
CA GLN A 1159 -11.42 -2.13 -24.69
C GLN A 1159 -12.85 -1.75 -25.11
N ALA A 1160 -13.53 -2.59 -25.89
CA ALA A 1160 -14.89 -2.36 -26.35
C ALA A 1160 -15.96 -2.83 -25.36
N ASN A 1161 -15.59 -3.52 -24.28
CA ASN A 1161 -16.56 -3.98 -23.29
C ASN A 1161 -17.28 -2.76 -22.67
N PRO A 1162 -18.62 -2.73 -22.65
CA PRO A 1162 -19.36 -1.63 -22.07
C PRO A 1162 -19.05 -1.50 -20.57
N ARG A 1163 -18.70 -0.29 -20.12
CA ARG A 1163 -18.44 -0.01 -18.71
C ARG A 1163 -19.65 0.69 -18.07
N PRO A 1164 -20.40 0.03 -17.19
CA PRO A 1164 -21.48 0.67 -16.44
C PRO A 1164 -20.92 1.66 -15.43
N GLN A 1165 -21.64 2.77 -15.23
CA GLN A 1165 -21.37 3.82 -14.27
C GLN A 1165 -22.60 4.01 -13.38
N LEU A 1166 -22.38 4.02 -12.07
CA LEU A 1166 -23.34 4.40 -11.05
C LEU A 1166 -23.27 5.92 -10.85
N GLU A 1167 -24.34 6.63 -11.21
CA GLU A 1167 -24.39 8.11 -11.14
C GLU A 1167 -24.84 8.61 -9.76
N TYR A 1168 -25.72 7.85 -9.10
CA TYR A 1168 -26.07 8.08 -7.71
C TYR A 1168 -26.64 6.80 -7.07
N VAL A 1169 -26.62 6.77 -5.74
CA VAL A 1169 -27.34 5.80 -4.92
C VAL A 1169 -28.11 6.51 -3.82
N LYS A 1170 -29.29 5.99 -3.50
CA LYS A 1170 -30.20 6.49 -2.48
C LYS A 1170 -30.64 5.33 -1.58
N ILE A 1171 -30.44 5.48 -0.28
CA ILE A 1171 -30.74 4.45 0.72
C ILE A 1171 -31.82 5.00 1.66
N PRO A 1172 -33.09 4.58 1.47
CA PRO A 1172 -34.21 5.08 2.27
C PRO A 1172 -34.26 4.40 3.64
N PHE A 1173 -34.81 5.10 4.63
CA PHE A 1173 -35.17 4.55 5.92
C PHE A 1173 -36.34 5.30 6.56
N GLU A 1174 -37.09 4.59 7.40
CA GLU A 1174 -38.18 5.13 8.22
C GLU A 1174 -37.73 5.23 9.68
N TRP A 1175 -38.19 6.21 10.46
CA TRP A 1175 -37.97 6.25 11.91
C TRP A 1175 -39.19 6.74 12.69
#